data_AF-A0A497KF36-F1
#
_entry.id   AF-A0A497KF36-F1
#
_cell.length_a   1.000
_cell.length_b   1.000
_cell.length_c   1.000
_cell.angle_alpha   90.00
_cell.angle_beta   90.00
_cell.angle_gamma   90.00
#
_symmetry.space_group_name_H-M   'P 1'
#
loop_
_entity.id
_entity.type
_entity.pdbx_description
1 polymer ?
#
loop_
_entity_poly.entity_id
_entity_poly.type
_entity_poly.pdbx_seq_one_letter_code
_entity_poly.pdbx_strand_id
1 'polypeptide(L)'
;MKTTKPRFTILVLSIILLSSTWMLPLATAALPETPGGGDTYTDYGLLDSDTYILYPWEDTSLQVGFSKYGELIDENMGLGLKYDGVDVFANSMVPIKDWCSGWIMDIHYTQGGYLRNTWVYALFSDRTVTGVGGEWRNEQLTKDASDPSDVPGGRRTNGYAETAPIRLIYDGEREAIYLLNTTIYDKDKAQGGVPLVELTIQLVFNKVKKYVVEIKDVKRIDNNKMDGPFQIEFSQRAEWDLGLSTAPRCYAEFYDNLTTKYIKHPFYYPGGGVPANYDLCQIIAEPSDPEENELVGFAAFWPPLISKWVTETYNVRRLSDDVDVPSLLSTMETFEHEAQLPISADDLVDPWIYYDDLTGEIIILLPKEPVPYPRGEGEWETAPWVFREENNGEYAKLLEEKGGTPGQWVWDPGHAPFGAVRIKPFQWGWGDNFKVVYKRFMKGNTPQISEALPCMEPLFEEGDLVPSYGMNEEPDTPYVFAEWDFDLDLDHPENSTHQFRCMSVYGVTDLHNGVDPDMPEGVEEGYFRIDSEVLYQLDEVFNPIDLSDVANKDTFSWCQKGTATETITLQAHLFDKYGNPRDCLENHTVVAPEKWGYYCRDSEKVLLMDSSGTNPTKLLWRPDDYTIDGNIVTIEPAALTGYDRYKILYNTKYITELVLTDAEFGTADPGDTMFGVDMTREFLPECVKWTIDFDETDIAGHWASGAILIINTSDKTYQVKIADTGPYYAEYPPWTAMPMPPGIQLYSRRDDPDMGSTAPDYFEICIPYNYTNDKCFSWAAYVEATWNSPSGTGSNQMAYPDDWGGLPASSPWGTPNVNMHKDCYPFHVGRWEWMVIGGFAAPSDSLGAAMLSSAWCDWKNTEIWLSGLDIKATVNAPSIPWVHRNFTAINADVRDLYYMNPPNDNRTSFRDDWCTPDYWSGDTIYPYSISSSNMIVVGGPLANLAADYFNDFTDAKIFTEYGDGFYATGCWARTVLDHYVGKSMVDVPDNELWYSSVDVDDKVGYALVSTYKDLNETTGFIIYGYTAEDTYYACYALRGGLLDWLQYVQPGTTSIILEIDYNDLHPVEFHVAEAVGLFTECTGFETNFKTSDYYMNHEAALKAVESNADKLGVCYKLVDIEWCAQVHPDP
;
A
#
# COMPACT_ATOMS: atom_id res chain seq x y z
N MET A 1 -12.68 28.90 70.08
CA MET A 1 -13.36 27.83 70.85
C MET A 1 -14.51 27.29 70.01
N LYS A 2 -14.54 25.97 69.82
CA LYS A 2 -15.70 25.09 69.59
C LYS A 2 -16.69 25.38 68.43
N THR A 3 -16.46 24.63 67.34
CA THR A 3 -17.30 23.55 66.76
C THR A 3 -18.78 23.72 66.40
N THR A 4 -19.08 23.08 65.24
CA THR A 4 -20.31 22.42 64.72
C THR A 4 -21.25 23.15 63.73
N LYS A 5 -21.59 22.40 62.67
CA LYS A 5 -22.28 22.68 61.38
C LYS A 5 -23.65 23.40 61.47
N PRO A 6 -24.12 24.05 60.38
CA PRO A 6 -25.19 23.43 59.56
C PRO A 6 -25.11 23.67 58.03
N ARG A 7 -25.97 22.92 57.32
CA ARG A 7 -26.27 22.88 55.87
C ARG A 7 -26.85 24.22 55.35
N PHE A 8 -26.45 24.67 54.15
CA PHE A 8 -27.23 25.57 53.26
C PHE A 8 -26.45 25.76 51.94
N THR A 9 -26.88 25.18 50.82
CA THR A 9 -26.28 25.47 49.49
C THR A 9 -27.31 25.32 48.38
N ILE A 10 -28.09 26.37 48.11
CA ILE A 10 -28.62 26.76 46.79
C ILE A 10 -28.75 28.29 46.85
N LEU A 11 -28.41 28.99 45.75
CA LEU A 11 -28.63 30.43 45.47
C LEU A 11 -27.41 31.38 45.50
N VAL A 12 -26.37 31.13 44.67
CA VAL A 12 -25.40 32.19 44.24
C VAL A 12 -24.97 32.09 42.76
N LEU A 13 -25.31 31.05 41.99
CA LEU A 13 -24.79 30.87 40.61
C LEU A 13 -25.57 31.59 39.48
N SER A 14 -26.53 32.47 39.80
CA SER A 14 -27.47 33.03 38.80
C SER A 14 -27.25 34.50 38.41
N ILE A 15 -26.16 35.15 38.84
CA ILE A 15 -25.98 36.61 38.65
C ILE A 15 -24.75 37.00 37.80
N ILE A 16 -23.95 36.05 37.30
CA ILE A 16 -22.77 36.36 36.46
C ILE A 16 -23.05 36.21 34.94
N LEU A 17 -24.21 35.68 34.54
CA LEU A 17 -24.53 35.38 33.13
C LEU A 17 -25.31 36.48 32.36
N LEU A 18 -25.46 37.70 32.87
CA LEU A 18 -26.40 38.69 32.30
C LEU A 18 -25.87 40.12 32.07
N SER A 19 -24.55 40.32 31.91
CA SER A 19 -24.02 41.67 31.60
C SER A 19 -22.90 41.70 30.57
N SER A 20 -23.22 41.43 29.31
CA SER A 20 -22.41 41.90 28.16
C SER A 20 -23.20 41.82 26.84
N THR A 21 -24.22 42.66 26.68
CA THR A 21 -24.82 42.94 25.36
C THR A 21 -24.52 44.38 24.95
N TRP A 22 -23.34 44.60 24.39
CA TRP A 22 -23.08 45.74 23.51
C TRP A 22 -23.12 45.22 22.08
N MET A 23 -24.27 45.41 21.42
CA MET A 23 -24.39 45.24 19.97
C MET A 23 -23.64 46.39 19.30
N LEU A 24 -22.43 46.11 18.80
CA LEU A 24 -21.87 46.85 17.67
C LEU A 24 -22.55 46.33 16.39
N PRO A 25 -22.89 47.18 15.41
CA PRO A 25 -23.33 46.69 14.12
C PRO A 25 -22.14 46.00 13.47
N LEU A 26 -22.18 44.67 13.38
CA LEU A 26 -21.33 43.91 12.47
C LEU A 26 -21.57 44.48 11.08
N ALA A 27 -20.56 45.14 10.53
CA ALA A 27 -20.40 45.15 9.09
C ALA A 27 -20.35 43.66 8.71
N THR A 28 -21.35 43.20 7.96
CA THR A 28 -21.29 41.91 7.30
C THR A 28 -20.12 41.98 6.33
N ALA A 29 -18.94 41.58 6.78
CA ALA A 29 -17.97 40.99 5.88
C ALA A 29 -18.72 39.84 5.20
N ALA A 30 -18.65 39.76 3.88
CA ALA A 30 -19.06 38.56 3.19
C ALA A 30 -18.39 37.38 3.90
N LEU A 31 -19.14 36.30 4.14
CA LEU A 31 -18.51 35.04 4.50
C LEU A 31 -17.44 34.78 3.42
N PRO A 32 -16.21 34.38 3.78
CA PRO A 32 -15.31 33.85 2.77
C PRO A 32 -16.05 32.77 1.99
N GLU A 33 -15.91 32.77 0.67
CA GLU A 33 -16.39 31.67 -0.16
C GLU A 33 -15.81 30.38 0.45
N THR A 34 -16.66 29.36 0.61
CA THR A 34 -16.23 28.03 1.06
C THR A 34 -15.05 27.60 0.17
N PRO A 35 -13.89 27.21 0.73
CA PRO A 35 -12.85 26.55 -0.05
C PRO A 35 -13.49 25.41 -0.85
N GLY A 36 -13.25 25.39 -2.16
CA GLY A 36 -13.91 24.45 -3.06
C GLY A 36 -15.39 24.72 -3.35
N GLY A 37 -16.00 25.88 -3.08
CA GLY A 37 -17.40 26.14 -3.43
C GLY A 37 -17.66 26.61 -4.88
N GLY A 38 -16.59 26.76 -5.68
CA GLY A 38 -16.62 27.32 -7.03
C GLY A 38 -16.58 26.27 -8.16
N ASP A 39 -16.54 26.75 -9.40
CA ASP A 39 -16.41 25.90 -10.59
C ASP A 39 -14.97 25.45 -10.85
N THR A 40 -13.98 26.19 -10.32
CA THR A 40 -12.55 25.84 -10.32
C THR A 40 -11.92 26.14 -8.98
N TYR A 41 -10.80 25.49 -8.68
CA TYR A 41 -10.03 25.69 -7.46
C TYR A 41 -8.53 25.45 -7.71
N THR A 42 -7.68 26.14 -6.95
CA THR A 42 -6.23 25.95 -6.93
C THR A 42 -5.78 25.68 -5.51
N ASP A 43 -4.96 24.65 -5.33
CA ASP A 43 -4.29 24.31 -4.07
C ASP A 43 -2.75 24.31 -4.25
N TYR A 44 -2.04 24.54 -3.14
CA TYR A 44 -0.60 24.78 -3.14
C TYR A 44 0.13 23.77 -2.26
N GLY A 45 1.17 23.17 -2.83
CA GLY A 45 2.12 22.36 -2.10
C GLY A 45 3.01 23.21 -1.17
N LEU A 46 3.61 22.51 -0.22
CA LEU A 46 4.32 23.06 0.93
C LEU A 46 5.61 22.29 1.27
N LEU A 47 6.03 21.34 0.41
CA LEU A 47 7.24 20.52 0.60
C LEU A 47 8.49 21.38 0.85
N ASP A 48 8.69 22.42 0.02
CA ASP A 48 9.84 23.34 0.03
C ASP A 48 9.99 24.16 1.32
N SER A 49 8.90 24.25 2.07
CA SER A 49 8.85 24.98 3.33
C SER A 49 8.69 24.07 4.54
N ASP A 50 8.45 22.76 4.36
CA ASP A 50 8.26 21.81 5.44
C ASP A 50 9.60 21.38 6.08
N THR A 51 9.56 20.37 6.94
CA THR A 51 10.67 19.95 7.80
C THR A 51 11.25 18.59 7.43
N TYR A 52 11.00 18.12 6.21
CA TYR A 52 11.39 16.79 5.70
C TYR A 52 12.82 16.73 5.19
N ILE A 53 13.78 16.88 6.11
CA ILE A 53 15.21 16.89 5.76
C ILE A 53 15.78 15.53 5.32
N LEU A 54 15.06 14.43 5.55
CA LEU A 54 15.47 13.11 5.05
C LEU A 54 14.88 12.76 3.69
N TYR A 55 14.07 13.65 3.12
CA TYR A 55 13.66 13.54 1.74
C TYR A 55 14.92 13.64 0.86
N PRO A 56 15.24 12.61 0.05
CA PRO A 56 16.54 12.54 -0.59
C PRO A 56 16.64 13.38 -1.88
N TRP A 57 15.51 13.94 -2.34
CA TRP A 57 15.39 14.69 -3.59
C TRP A 57 15.15 16.18 -3.34
N GLU A 58 15.14 16.99 -4.39
CA GLU A 58 14.84 18.43 -4.31
C GLU A 58 13.47 18.67 -3.67
N ASP A 59 13.35 19.66 -2.80
CA ASP A 59 12.13 19.89 -2.00
C ASP A 59 11.08 20.80 -2.69
N THR A 60 11.25 21.10 -3.98
CA THR A 60 10.33 21.97 -4.73
C THR A 60 8.87 21.51 -4.62
N SER A 61 7.98 22.46 -4.31
CA SER A 61 6.55 22.23 -4.11
C SER A 61 5.76 22.15 -5.42
N LEU A 62 4.87 21.16 -5.52
CA LEU A 62 3.86 21.04 -6.58
C LEU A 62 2.67 21.97 -6.32
N GLN A 63 2.01 22.48 -7.36
CA GLN A 63 0.74 23.18 -7.26
C GLN A 63 -0.27 22.53 -8.20
N VAL A 64 -1.55 22.49 -7.80
CA VAL A 64 -2.62 21.85 -8.56
C VAL A 64 -3.81 22.78 -8.73
N GLY A 65 -4.32 22.88 -9.94
CA GLY A 65 -5.53 23.59 -10.31
C GLY A 65 -6.48 22.61 -10.98
N PHE A 66 -7.77 22.68 -10.65
CA PHE A 66 -8.76 21.75 -11.17
C PHE A 66 -10.15 22.38 -11.26
N SER A 67 -11.00 21.77 -12.07
CA SER A 67 -12.39 22.18 -12.27
C SER A 67 -13.37 21.20 -11.62
N LYS A 68 -14.61 21.66 -11.37
CA LYS A 68 -15.71 20.79 -10.90
C LYS A 68 -15.99 19.60 -11.82
N TYR A 69 -15.58 19.69 -13.08
CA TYR A 69 -15.82 18.67 -14.11
C TYR A 69 -14.79 17.54 -14.10
N GLY A 70 -13.74 17.62 -13.27
CA GLY A 70 -12.67 16.62 -13.24
C GLY A 70 -11.54 16.88 -14.24
N GLU A 71 -11.34 18.13 -14.64
CA GLU A 71 -10.17 18.53 -15.44
C GLU A 71 -9.12 19.10 -14.49
N LEU A 72 -7.84 18.72 -14.64
CA LEU A 72 -6.73 19.28 -13.86
C LEU A 72 -6.29 20.65 -14.41
N ILE A 73 -7.26 21.57 -14.55
CA ILE A 73 -7.07 22.96 -14.99
C ILE A 73 -8.00 23.88 -14.18
N ASP A 74 -7.43 24.87 -13.50
CA ASP A 74 -8.10 26.07 -13.02
C ASP A 74 -7.95 27.20 -14.04
N GLU A 75 -9.02 27.44 -14.80
CA GLU A 75 -9.04 28.46 -15.85
C GLU A 75 -8.92 29.89 -15.33
N ASN A 76 -9.33 30.15 -14.09
CA ASN A 76 -9.31 31.48 -13.51
C ASN A 76 -7.90 31.89 -13.10
N MET A 77 -7.12 30.92 -12.61
CA MET A 77 -5.72 31.10 -12.23
C MET A 77 -4.75 30.85 -13.39
N GLY A 78 -5.18 30.06 -14.40
CA GLY A 78 -4.30 29.58 -15.46
C GLY A 78 -3.26 28.62 -14.90
N LEU A 79 -3.71 27.67 -14.07
CA LEU A 79 -2.87 26.70 -13.37
C LEU A 79 -3.50 25.31 -13.51
N GLY A 80 -2.69 24.31 -13.85
CA GLY A 80 -3.07 22.92 -13.97
C GLY A 80 -2.24 22.06 -13.03
N LEU A 81 -1.09 21.58 -13.49
CA LEU A 81 -0.15 20.84 -12.65
C LEU A 81 1.22 21.50 -12.78
N LYS A 82 1.60 22.28 -11.76
CA LYS A 82 2.76 23.17 -11.84
C LYS A 82 3.86 22.77 -10.88
N TYR A 83 5.05 22.57 -11.42
CA TYR A 83 6.28 22.24 -10.70
C TYR A 83 7.44 23.08 -11.23
N ASP A 84 8.25 23.63 -10.33
CA ASP A 84 9.42 24.44 -10.67
C ASP A 84 9.19 25.52 -11.76
N GLY A 85 8.03 26.17 -11.69
CA GLY A 85 7.65 27.22 -12.64
C GLY A 85 7.07 26.74 -13.97
N VAL A 86 7.13 25.45 -14.28
CA VAL A 86 6.54 24.81 -15.48
C VAL A 86 5.17 24.23 -15.12
N ASP A 87 4.14 24.56 -15.90
CA ASP A 87 2.80 23.97 -15.77
C ASP A 87 2.54 23.03 -16.94
N VAL A 88 2.07 21.82 -16.67
CA VAL A 88 1.92 20.76 -17.66
C VAL A 88 0.57 20.81 -18.38
N PHE A 89 -0.50 21.25 -17.73
CA PHE A 89 -1.87 21.22 -18.30
C PHE A 89 -2.41 22.62 -18.62
N ALA A 90 -1.89 23.65 -17.96
CA ALA A 90 -2.23 25.06 -18.19
C ALA A 90 -0.97 25.89 -18.49
N ASN A 91 -0.08 25.36 -19.34
CA ASN A 91 1.18 26.00 -19.67
C ASN A 91 0.96 27.40 -20.29
N SER A 92 1.48 28.45 -19.63
CA SER A 92 1.32 29.84 -20.08
C SER A 92 1.99 30.15 -21.44
N MET A 93 2.91 29.30 -21.89
CA MET A 93 3.54 29.40 -23.21
C MET A 93 2.65 28.81 -24.31
N VAL A 94 1.74 27.90 -23.94
CA VAL A 94 0.82 27.22 -24.85
C VAL A 94 -0.49 28.01 -24.92
N PRO A 95 -1.06 28.22 -26.11
CA PRO A 95 -2.35 28.88 -26.23
C PRO A 95 -3.42 28.15 -25.42
N ILE A 96 -4.26 28.87 -24.66
CA ILE A 96 -5.33 28.29 -23.83
C ILE A 96 -6.27 27.32 -24.58
N LYS A 97 -6.41 27.49 -25.90
CA LYS A 97 -7.19 26.55 -26.71
C LYS A 97 -6.57 25.16 -26.79
N ASP A 98 -5.27 25.01 -26.61
CA ASP A 98 -4.57 23.74 -26.74
C ASP A 98 -4.40 23.04 -25.37
N TRP A 99 -4.67 23.74 -24.25
CA TRP A 99 -4.75 23.12 -22.92
C TRP A 99 -5.80 22.00 -22.90
N CYS A 100 -5.37 20.79 -22.57
CA CYS A 100 -6.24 19.61 -22.63
C CYS A 100 -5.91 18.63 -21.51
N SER A 101 -6.82 18.51 -20.55
CA SER A 101 -6.82 17.51 -19.49
C SER A 101 -8.28 17.17 -19.17
N GLY A 102 -8.56 15.90 -18.87
CA GLY A 102 -9.88 15.44 -18.44
C GLY A 102 -10.19 14.02 -18.93
N TRP A 103 -11.47 13.74 -19.18
CA TRP A 103 -11.97 12.39 -19.41
C TRP A 103 -13.06 12.28 -20.49
N ILE A 104 -13.21 11.07 -21.00
CA ILE A 104 -14.23 10.67 -21.96
C ILE A 104 -14.93 9.43 -21.43
N MET A 105 -16.24 9.36 -21.57
CA MET A 105 -17.04 8.17 -21.30
C MET A 105 -17.99 7.88 -22.45
N ASP A 106 -18.10 6.62 -22.80
CA ASP A 106 -19.08 6.13 -23.75
C ASP A 106 -19.85 4.97 -23.09
N ILE A 107 -21.17 4.94 -23.30
CA ILE A 107 -22.11 4.11 -22.54
C ILE A 107 -23.05 3.45 -23.53
N HIS A 108 -22.82 2.17 -23.83
CA HIS A 108 -23.73 1.33 -24.60
C HIS A 108 -24.65 0.56 -23.66
N TYR A 109 -25.94 0.65 -23.91
CA TYR A 109 -26.96 0.02 -23.07
C TYR A 109 -28.18 -0.39 -23.89
N THR A 110 -29.10 -1.12 -23.25
CA THR A 110 -30.40 -1.42 -23.86
C THR A 110 -31.57 -0.83 -23.11
N GLN A 111 -32.50 -0.23 -23.87
CA GLN A 111 -33.75 0.32 -23.34
C GLN A 111 -34.93 -0.29 -24.09
N GLY A 112 -35.77 -1.06 -23.40
CA GLY A 112 -36.88 -1.78 -24.04
C GLY A 112 -36.40 -2.81 -25.06
N GLY A 113 -35.23 -3.40 -24.83
CA GLY A 113 -34.56 -4.34 -25.72
C GLY A 113 -33.85 -3.73 -26.94
N TYR A 114 -33.80 -2.39 -27.09
CA TYR A 114 -33.12 -1.75 -28.22
C TYR A 114 -31.78 -1.15 -27.83
N LEU A 115 -30.80 -1.21 -28.74
CA LEU A 115 -29.48 -0.59 -28.56
C LEU A 115 -29.62 0.93 -28.42
N ARG A 116 -28.94 1.48 -27.42
CA ARG A 116 -28.77 2.90 -27.16
C ARG A 116 -27.29 3.17 -26.86
N ASN A 117 -26.91 4.41 -27.09
CA ASN A 117 -25.56 4.90 -26.85
C ASN A 117 -25.63 6.33 -26.32
N THR A 118 -24.95 6.59 -25.21
CA THR A 118 -24.76 7.93 -24.66
C THR A 118 -23.27 8.16 -24.46
N TRP A 119 -22.72 9.12 -25.20
CA TRP A 119 -21.33 9.56 -25.04
C TRP A 119 -21.28 10.89 -24.31
N VAL A 120 -20.24 11.08 -23.53
CA VAL A 120 -20.00 12.29 -22.74
C VAL A 120 -18.50 12.48 -22.56
N TYR A 121 -18.03 13.71 -22.58
CA TYR A 121 -16.64 14.02 -22.23
C TYR A 121 -16.53 15.38 -21.60
N ALA A 122 -15.61 15.51 -20.65
CA ALA A 122 -15.13 16.76 -20.11
C ALA A 122 -13.64 16.87 -20.39
N LEU A 123 -13.31 17.60 -21.44
CA LEU A 123 -11.97 18.09 -21.72
C LEU A 123 -12.01 19.61 -21.57
N PHE A 124 -10.94 20.21 -21.04
CA PHE A 124 -10.94 21.67 -20.87
C PHE A 124 -11.15 22.43 -22.19
N SER A 125 -10.65 21.90 -23.29
CA SER A 125 -10.80 22.49 -24.61
C SER A 125 -11.07 21.42 -25.67
N ASP A 126 -11.91 21.76 -26.65
CA ASP A 126 -12.04 20.98 -27.88
C ASP A 126 -10.94 21.28 -28.90
N ARG A 127 -9.90 22.04 -28.51
CA ARG A 127 -8.82 22.57 -29.36
C ARG A 127 -9.27 23.60 -30.41
N THR A 128 -10.44 24.22 -30.21
CA THR A 128 -10.92 25.39 -30.94
C THR A 128 -10.97 26.62 -30.04
N VAL A 129 -10.79 27.82 -30.61
CA VAL A 129 -10.82 29.08 -29.84
C VAL A 129 -12.17 29.32 -29.15
N THR A 130 -13.24 28.76 -29.71
CA THR A 130 -14.61 28.93 -29.21
C THR A 130 -15.04 27.86 -28.22
N GLY A 131 -14.24 26.80 -28.03
CA GLY A 131 -14.59 25.63 -27.23
C GLY A 131 -13.73 25.45 -25.99
N VAL A 132 -13.17 26.53 -25.45
CA VAL A 132 -12.40 26.57 -24.19
C VAL A 132 -13.34 26.78 -23.02
N GLY A 133 -13.24 25.91 -22.00
CA GLY A 133 -13.97 26.00 -20.73
C GLY A 133 -15.50 26.05 -20.88
N GLY A 134 -16.15 26.63 -19.87
CA GLY A 134 -17.60 26.90 -19.83
C GLY A 134 -18.53 25.69 -19.61
N GLU A 135 -19.82 25.95 -19.46
CA GLU A 135 -20.81 24.92 -19.11
C GLU A 135 -21.00 23.84 -20.19
N TRP A 136 -21.54 22.68 -19.78
CA TRP A 136 -21.89 21.54 -20.64
C TRP A 136 -22.65 21.94 -21.92
N ARG A 137 -22.26 21.38 -23.06
CA ARG A 137 -23.08 21.34 -24.28
C ARG A 137 -23.86 20.02 -24.31
N ASN A 138 -25.11 20.08 -23.88
CA ASN A 138 -26.03 18.94 -23.86
C ASN A 138 -26.73 18.73 -25.22
N GLU A 139 -27.27 17.54 -25.42
CA GLU A 139 -28.10 17.14 -26.58
C GLU A 139 -27.42 17.39 -27.95
N GLN A 140 -26.13 17.08 -28.04
CA GLN A 140 -25.32 17.24 -29.25
C GLN A 140 -25.45 16.03 -30.19
N LEU A 141 -25.37 16.25 -31.50
CA LEU A 141 -25.52 15.19 -32.51
C LEU A 141 -24.20 14.49 -32.84
N THR A 142 -23.08 15.21 -32.77
CA THR A 142 -21.75 14.72 -33.17
C THR A 142 -20.69 15.03 -32.12
N LYS A 143 -19.76 14.07 -31.89
CA LYS A 143 -18.68 14.22 -30.90
C LYS A 143 -17.77 15.41 -31.19
N ASP A 144 -17.56 15.77 -32.46
CA ASP A 144 -16.62 16.81 -32.92
C ASP A 144 -17.29 18.14 -33.33
N ALA A 145 -18.62 18.25 -33.17
CA ALA A 145 -19.41 19.41 -33.58
C ALA A 145 -19.39 19.63 -35.10
N SER A 146 -19.30 18.54 -35.87
CA SER A 146 -19.40 18.57 -37.33
C SER A 146 -20.83 18.82 -37.82
N ASP A 147 -21.87 18.51 -37.03
CA ASP A 147 -23.25 18.90 -37.36
C ASP A 147 -23.45 20.42 -37.19
N PRO A 148 -24.05 21.12 -38.17
CA PRO A 148 -24.30 22.56 -38.06
C PRO A 148 -25.19 23.01 -36.89
N SER A 149 -25.92 22.08 -36.28
CA SER A 149 -26.79 22.30 -35.12
C SER A 149 -26.03 22.21 -33.80
N ASP A 150 -24.83 21.64 -33.82
CA ASP A 150 -23.98 21.47 -32.64
C ASP A 150 -23.26 22.77 -32.27
N VAL A 151 -22.85 22.83 -31.01
CA VAL A 151 -22.09 23.94 -30.43
C VAL A 151 -20.70 23.43 -30.03
N PRO A 152 -19.61 24.07 -30.50
CA PRO A 152 -18.25 23.77 -30.04
C PRO A 152 -18.11 23.92 -28.51
N GLY A 153 -17.18 23.18 -27.93
CA GLY A 153 -16.95 23.10 -26.48
C GLY A 153 -16.17 21.86 -26.08
N GLY A 154 -15.29 21.98 -25.10
CA GLY A 154 -14.56 20.86 -24.52
C GLY A 154 -15.41 19.94 -23.63
N ARG A 155 -16.62 20.34 -23.24
CA ARG A 155 -17.54 19.58 -22.38
C ARG A 155 -18.85 19.28 -23.11
N ARG A 156 -19.03 18.07 -23.64
CA ARG A 156 -20.17 17.75 -24.53
C ARG A 156 -20.73 16.36 -24.29
N THR A 157 -22.02 16.21 -24.61
CA THR A 157 -22.72 14.91 -24.62
C THR A 157 -23.87 14.91 -25.63
N ASN A 158 -24.21 13.74 -26.18
CA ASN A 158 -25.46 13.55 -26.91
C ASN A 158 -26.69 13.37 -26.02
N GLY A 159 -26.49 13.07 -24.74
CA GLY A 159 -27.52 13.03 -23.72
C GLY A 159 -27.60 14.34 -22.96
N TYR A 160 -27.58 14.25 -21.63
CA TYR A 160 -27.52 15.42 -20.75
C TYR A 160 -26.60 15.12 -19.57
N ALA A 161 -25.73 16.07 -19.23
CA ALA A 161 -24.85 15.99 -18.08
C ALA A 161 -25.01 17.24 -17.20
N GLU A 162 -24.88 17.04 -15.90
CA GLU A 162 -24.73 18.13 -14.94
C GLU A 162 -23.73 17.78 -13.85
N THR A 163 -23.06 18.81 -13.35
CA THR A 163 -21.94 18.67 -12.43
C THR A 163 -22.21 19.53 -11.20
N ALA A 164 -22.09 18.93 -10.02
CA ALA A 164 -22.19 19.65 -8.75
C ALA A 164 -20.99 20.60 -8.57
N PRO A 165 -21.12 21.66 -7.75
CA PRO A 165 -19.95 22.43 -7.31
C PRO A 165 -18.90 21.52 -6.67
N ILE A 166 -17.64 21.94 -6.70
CA ILE A 166 -16.58 21.28 -5.94
C ILE A 166 -17.04 21.17 -4.47
N ARG A 167 -16.60 20.13 -3.77
CA ARG A 167 -16.83 19.98 -2.33
C ARG A 167 -15.52 19.67 -1.63
N LEU A 168 -15.15 20.48 -0.64
CA LEU A 168 -14.04 20.16 0.25
C LEU A 168 -14.50 19.13 1.27
N ILE A 169 -13.79 18.00 1.37
CA ILE A 169 -14.01 16.96 2.36
C ILE A 169 -13.14 17.19 3.59
N TYR A 170 -11.85 17.41 3.35
CA TYR A 170 -10.80 17.49 4.36
C TYR A 170 -9.76 18.52 3.93
N ASP A 171 -9.30 19.36 4.85
CA ASP A 171 -8.22 20.32 4.64
C ASP A 171 -7.34 20.40 5.89
N GLY A 172 -6.25 19.66 5.86
CA GLY A 172 -5.24 19.61 6.91
C GLY A 172 -3.95 20.37 6.56
N GLU A 173 -2.93 20.24 7.40
CA GLU A 173 -1.66 20.95 7.18
C GLU A 173 -0.94 20.47 5.92
N ARG A 174 -1.11 19.18 5.59
CA ARG A 174 -0.36 18.49 4.54
C ARG A 174 -1.21 17.70 3.56
N GLU A 175 -2.53 17.65 3.74
CA GLU A 175 -3.41 16.99 2.78
C GLU A 175 -4.73 17.74 2.65
N ALA A 176 -5.26 17.76 1.43
CA ALA A 176 -6.62 18.18 1.17
C ALA A 176 -7.33 17.16 0.27
N ILE A 177 -8.62 16.97 0.49
CA ILE A 177 -9.47 16.03 -0.25
C ILE A 177 -10.67 16.79 -0.79
N TYR A 178 -10.87 16.70 -2.10
CA TYR A 178 -11.98 17.34 -2.81
C TYR A 178 -12.83 16.29 -3.50
N LEU A 179 -14.14 16.53 -3.58
CA LEU A 179 -15.09 15.67 -4.28
C LEU A 179 -15.69 16.42 -5.48
N LEU A 180 -15.59 15.81 -6.65
CA LEU A 180 -16.13 16.28 -7.92
C LEU A 180 -17.18 15.27 -8.38
N ASN A 181 -18.38 15.71 -8.74
CA ASN A 181 -19.49 14.81 -9.01
C ASN A 181 -20.25 15.24 -10.26
N THR A 182 -20.37 14.33 -11.22
CA THR A 182 -21.10 14.54 -12.49
C THR A 182 -22.12 13.44 -12.70
N THR A 183 -23.38 13.82 -12.88
CA THR A 183 -24.48 12.91 -13.20
C THR A 183 -24.76 12.94 -14.70
N ILE A 184 -24.82 11.75 -15.33
CA ILE A 184 -25.02 11.58 -16.77
C ILE A 184 -26.39 10.96 -17.02
N TYR A 185 -27.16 11.54 -17.94
CA TYR A 185 -28.51 11.13 -18.31
C TYR A 185 -28.58 10.75 -19.78
N ASP A 186 -29.54 9.88 -20.11
CA ASP A 186 -29.83 9.52 -21.51
C ASP A 186 -30.27 10.70 -22.38
N LYS A 187 -30.92 11.71 -21.76
CA LYS A 187 -31.38 12.98 -22.36
C LYS A 187 -31.75 13.98 -21.27
N ASP A 188 -32.23 15.16 -21.67
CA ASP A 188 -32.67 16.22 -20.75
C ASP A 188 -33.65 15.71 -19.67
N LYS A 189 -33.27 15.92 -18.40
CA LYS A 189 -34.06 15.58 -17.22
C LYS A 189 -35.45 16.23 -17.22
N ALA A 190 -35.58 17.45 -17.73
CA ALA A 190 -36.86 18.15 -17.84
C ALA A 190 -37.81 17.48 -18.85
N GLN A 191 -37.26 16.68 -19.78
CA GLN A 191 -37.97 15.89 -20.77
C GLN A 191 -38.17 14.43 -20.33
N GLY A 192 -37.95 14.13 -19.06
CA GLY A 192 -38.06 12.80 -18.48
C GLY A 192 -36.86 11.91 -18.80
N GLY A 193 -35.66 12.49 -18.91
CA GLY A 193 -34.40 11.75 -18.94
C GLY A 193 -34.19 10.91 -17.68
N VAL A 194 -33.57 9.75 -17.87
CA VAL A 194 -33.20 8.80 -16.83
C VAL A 194 -31.71 8.96 -16.55
N PRO A 195 -31.30 9.10 -15.27
CA PRO A 195 -29.88 9.09 -14.93
C PRO A 195 -29.32 7.71 -15.26
N LEU A 196 -28.23 7.65 -16.02
CA LEU A 196 -27.56 6.41 -16.39
C LEU A 196 -26.50 6.08 -15.34
N VAL A 197 -25.53 6.98 -15.20
CA VAL A 197 -24.38 6.80 -14.33
C VAL A 197 -24.02 8.09 -13.61
N GLU A 198 -23.33 7.96 -12.50
CA GLU A 198 -22.68 9.03 -11.76
C GLU A 198 -21.17 8.79 -11.77
N LEU A 199 -20.41 9.81 -12.13
CA LEU A 199 -18.95 9.85 -12.01
C LEU A 199 -18.60 10.71 -10.80
N THR A 200 -17.99 10.08 -9.81
CA THR A 200 -17.43 10.75 -8.63
C THR A 200 -15.91 10.67 -8.69
N ILE A 201 -15.24 11.82 -8.63
CA ILE A 201 -13.79 11.92 -8.57
C ILE A 201 -13.43 12.52 -7.20
N GLN A 202 -12.77 11.72 -6.36
CA GLN A 202 -12.11 12.19 -5.16
C GLN A 202 -10.67 12.57 -5.52
N LEU A 203 -10.37 13.87 -5.46
CA LEU A 203 -9.03 14.40 -5.68
C LEU A 203 -8.33 14.54 -4.33
N VAL A 204 -7.30 13.73 -4.11
CA VAL A 204 -6.45 13.71 -2.91
C VAL A 204 -5.14 14.40 -3.24
N PHE A 205 -4.93 15.58 -2.66
CA PHE A 205 -3.71 16.35 -2.83
C PHE A 205 -2.92 16.39 -1.52
N ASN A 206 -1.85 15.61 -1.47
CA ASN A 206 -0.89 15.69 -0.38
C ASN A 206 0.10 16.83 -0.68
N LYS A 207 -0.03 17.92 0.07
CA LYS A 207 0.70 19.18 -0.10
C LYS A 207 2.21 19.01 0.06
N VAL A 208 2.68 17.93 0.67
CA VAL A 208 4.12 17.66 0.83
C VAL A 208 4.63 16.58 -0.13
N LYS A 209 3.84 16.20 -1.13
CA LYS A 209 4.24 15.28 -2.20
C LYS A 209 4.29 16.01 -3.53
N LYS A 210 4.88 15.34 -4.52
CA LYS A 210 5.00 15.84 -5.91
C LYS A 210 3.97 15.21 -6.85
N TYR A 211 2.84 14.76 -6.31
CA TYR A 211 1.73 14.20 -7.08
C TYR A 211 0.36 14.55 -6.50
N VAL A 212 -0.67 14.39 -7.33
CA VAL A 212 -2.08 14.38 -6.98
C VAL A 212 -2.68 13.03 -7.37
N VAL A 213 -3.60 12.51 -6.55
CA VAL A 213 -4.32 11.26 -6.82
C VAL A 213 -5.78 11.57 -7.12
N GLU A 214 -6.32 10.97 -8.16
CA GLU A 214 -7.74 11.01 -8.50
C GLU A 214 -8.34 9.61 -8.40
N ILE A 215 -9.13 9.36 -7.36
CA ILE A 215 -9.92 8.13 -7.18
C ILE A 215 -11.27 8.35 -7.85
N LYS A 216 -11.63 7.50 -8.81
CA LYS A 216 -12.77 7.69 -9.70
C LYS A 216 -13.73 6.52 -9.56
N ASP A 217 -14.96 6.81 -9.14
CA ASP A 217 -16.06 5.87 -9.05
C ASP A 217 -17.07 6.15 -10.19
N VAL A 218 -17.31 5.16 -11.05
CA VAL A 218 -18.37 5.17 -12.07
C VAL A 218 -19.48 4.25 -11.59
N LYS A 219 -20.60 4.84 -11.16
CA LYS A 219 -21.73 4.10 -10.58
C LYS A 219 -22.94 4.14 -11.48
N ARG A 220 -23.55 2.98 -11.73
CA ARG A 220 -24.86 2.86 -12.39
C ARG A 220 -25.98 3.26 -11.43
N ILE A 221 -26.78 4.24 -11.82
CA ILE A 221 -27.83 4.85 -10.99
C ILE A 221 -29.19 4.95 -11.72
N ASP A 222 -29.41 4.13 -12.74
CA ASP A 222 -30.71 4.09 -13.40
C ASP A 222 -31.79 3.52 -12.48
N ASN A 223 -33.06 3.81 -12.80
CA ASN A 223 -34.21 3.37 -12.01
C ASN A 223 -34.53 1.86 -12.16
N ASN A 224 -33.54 1.06 -12.56
CA ASN A 224 -33.60 -0.37 -12.87
C ASN A 224 -34.73 -0.69 -13.88
N LYS A 225 -34.88 0.17 -14.89
CA LYS A 225 -35.80 -0.05 -16.03
C LYS A 225 -35.06 -0.18 -17.34
N MET A 226 -33.76 0.07 -17.36
CA MET A 226 -32.92 -0.30 -18.50
C MET A 226 -32.69 -1.82 -18.45
N ASP A 227 -32.69 -2.46 -19.63
CA ASP A 227 -32.53 -3.91 -19.72
C ASP A 227 -31.03 -4.25 -19.80
N GLY A 228 -30.56 -5.24 -19.04
CA GLY A 228 -29.19 -5.78 -19.09
C GLY A 228 -28.08 -4.85 -18.57
N PRO A 229 -26.81 -5.22 -18.75
CA PRO A 229 -25.67 -4.43 -18.29
C PRO A 229 -25.44 -3.18 -19.15
N PHE A 230 -24.70 -2.20 -18.62
CA PHE A 230 -24.14 -1.07 -19.35
C PHE A 230 -22.69 -1.40 -19.71
N GLN A 231 -22.37 -1.45 -21.01
CA GLN A 231 -20.98 -1.50 -21.46
C GLN A 231 -20.43 -0.07 -21.41
N ILE A 232 -19.39 0.15 -20.61
CA ILE A 232 -18.78 1.45 -20.43
C ILE A 232 -17.34 1.42 -20.94
N GLU A 233 -17.00 2.44 -21.71
CA GLU A 233 -15.63 2.85 -21.99
C GLU A 233 -15.36 4.11 -21.15
N PHE A 234 -14.34 4.09 -20.29
CA PHE A 234 -13.95 5.27 -19.52
C PHE A 234 -12.49 5.57 -19.70
N SER A 235 -12.18 6.75 -20.22
CA SER A 235 -10.82 7.12 -20.55
C SER A 235 -10.37 8.46 -19.99
N GLN A 236 -9.15 8.49 -19.45
CA GLN A 236 -8.39 9.70 -19.18
C GLN A 236 -7.60 10.15 -20.40
N ARG A 237 -7.59 11.47 -20.62
CA ARG A 237 -6.96 12.11 -21.77
C ARG A 237 -6.22 13.36 -21.32
N ALA A 238 -4.95 13.49 -21.68
CA ALA A 238 -4.20 14.70 -21.37
C ALA A 238 -3.10 14.98 -22.40
N GLU A 239 -2.96 16.26 -22.78
CA GLU A 239 -1.80 16.83 -23.47
C GLU A 239 -0.78 17.24 -22.39
N TRP A 240 0.45 16.75 -22.50
CA TRP A 240 1.50 16.98 -21.50
C TRP A 240 2.47 18.06 -21.99
N ASP A 241 2.16 19.32 -21.70
CA ASP A 241 2.96 20.46 -22.11
C ASP A 241 4.15 20.71 -21.14
N LEU A 242 5.02 19.71 -20.99
CA LEU A 242 6.14 19.74 -20.05
C LEU A 242 7.36 20.48 -20.65
N GLY A 243 7.40 21.80 -20.50
CA GLY A 243 8.57 22.62 -20.84
C GLY A 243 8.25 24.11 -21.03
N LEU A 244 9.23 24.89 -21.52
CA LEU A 244 9.11 26.35 -21.64
C LEU A 244 8.87 26.86 -23.07
N SER A 245 8.54 25.96 -24.00
CA SER A 245 8.23 26.31 -25.39
C SER A 245 6.72 26.22 -25.68
N THR A 246 6.28 26.66 -26.87
CA THR A 246 4.86 26.60 -27.26
C THR A 246 4.41 25.20 -27.72
N ALA A 247 5.34 24.26 -27.83
CA ALA A 247 5.16 22.87 -28.20
C ALA A 247 6.35 22.10 -27.60
N PRO A 248 6.39 21.94 -26.27
CA PRO A 248 7.51 21.30 -25.59
C PRO A 248 7.63 19.86 -26.05
N ARG A 249 8.87 19.45 -26.35
CA ARG A 249 9.18 18.12 -26.87
C ARG A 249 9.50 17.21 -25.70
N CYS A 250 8.96 16.01 -25.71
CA CYS A 250 9.22 15.02 -24.66
C CYS A 250 9.40 13.63 -25.26
N TYR A 251 10.06 12.76 -24.50
CA TYR A 251 10.08 11.31 -24.68
C TYR A 251 9.00 10.73 -23.78
N ALA A 252 8.15 9.83 -24.27
CA ALA A 252 7.05 9.34 -23.45
C ALA A 252 6.75 7.86 -23.69
N GLU A 253 6.81 7.10 -22.60
CA GLU A 253 6.73 5.64 -22.63
C GLU A 253 5.70 5.13 -21.63
N PHE A 254 4.88 4.16 -22.04
CA PHE A 254 4.07 3.35 -21.13
C PHE A 254 4.83 2.11 -20.65
N TYR A 255 4.86 1.89 -19.35
CA TYR A 255 5.21 0.65 -18.68
C TYR A 255 3.94 -0.08 -18.25
N ASP A 256 3.84 -1.35 -18.60
CA ASP A 256 2.64 -2.16 -18.43
C ASP A 256 2.78 -3.12 -17.24
N ASN A 257 1.68 -3.30 -16.49
CA ASN A 257 1.57 -4.33 -15.45
C ASN A 257 2.61 -4.24 -14.32
N LEU A 258 2.91 -3.02 -13.86
CA LEU A 258 3.76 -2.78 -12.69
C LEU A 258 3.11 -3.35 -11.42
N THR A 259 3.94 -3.93 -10.55
CA THR A 259 3.49 -4.63 -9.36
C THR A 259 3.10 -3.67 -8.24
N THR A 260 2.06 -4.02 -7.49
CA THR A 260 1.57 -3.26 -6.33
C THR A 260 1.18 -4.20 -5.19
N LYS A 261 1.25 -3.70 -3.94
CA LYS A 261 0.70 -4.38 -2.76
C LYS A 261 -0.81 -4.57 -2.84
N TYR A 262 -1.54 -3.77 -3.62
CA TYR A 262 -2.98 -3.94 -3.80
C TYR A 262 -3.28 -5.12 -4.72
N ILE A 263 -3.33 -6.32 -4.14
CA ILE A 263 -3.49 -7.55 -4.91
C ILE A 263 -4.94 -7.88 -5.29
N LYS A 264 -5.93 -7.02 -5.01
CA LYS A 264 -7.35 -7.28 -5.30
C LYS A 264 -8.07 -6.07 -5.88
N HIS A 265 -8.98 -6.36 -6.81
CA HIS A 265 -9.92 -5.38 -7.37
C HIS A 265 -11.29 -6.05 -7.55
N PRO A 266 -12.41 -5.49 -7.04
CA PRO A 266 -13.74 -6.13 -7.12
C PRO A 266 -14.20 -6.52 -8.53
N PHE A 267 -13.81 -5.75 -9.56
CA PHE A 267 -14.07 -6.10 -10.98
C PHE A 267 -13.07 -7.05 -11.61
N TYR A 268 -11.77 -6.73 -11.62
CA TYR A 268 -10.80 -7.55 -12.35
C TYR A 268 -10.42 -8.83 -11.64
N TYR A 269 -10.23 -8.78 -10.30
CA TYR A 269 -9.66 -9.85 -9.50
C TYR A 269 -10.34 -9.93 -8.12
N PRO A 270 -11.63 -10.30 -8.04
CA PRO A 270 -12.36 -10.36 -6.77
C PRO A 270 -11.98 -11.53 -5.85
N GLY A 271 -11.30 -12.55 -6.40
CA GLY A 271 -10.78 -13.71 -5.67
C GLY A 271 -9.49 -14.26 -6.31
N GLY A 272 -8.75 -15.10 -5.58
CA GLY A 272 -7.50 -15.75 -6.06
C GLY A 272 -6.25 -14.86 -6.03
N GLY A 273 -5.05 -15.45 -6.13
CA GLY A 273 -3.76 -14.76 -5.94
C GLY A 273 -3.22 -13.97 -7.14
N VAL A 274 -4.07 -13.40 -8.00
CA VAL A 274 -3.63 -12.57 -9.13
C VAL A 274 -3.52 -11.12 -8.66
N PRO A 275 -2.34 -10.47 -8.71
CA PRO A 275 -2.18 -9.09 -8.28
C PRO A 275 -2.97 -8.12 -9.17
N ALA A 276 -3.60 -7.10 -8.59
CA ALA A 276 -4.18 -6.01 -9.37
C ALA A 276 -3.07 -4.99 -9.65
N ASN A 277 -2.32 -5.19 -10.74
CA ASN A 277 -1.21 -4.34 -11.16
C ASN A 277 -1.61 -2.88 -11.46
N TYR A 278 -0.66 -2.04 -11.84
CA TYR A 278 -0.92 -0.69 -12.39
C TYR A 278 -0.06 -0.43 -13.64
N ASP A 279 -0.46 0.55 -14.45
CA ASP A 279 0.34 1.02 -15.59
C ASP A 279 0.92 2.40 -15.31
N LEU A 280 2.03 2.74 -15.96
CA LEU A 280 2.70 4.03 -15.81
C LEU A 280 3.06 4.61 -17.18
N CYS A 281 2.66 5.84 -17.45
CA CYS A 281 3.27 6.65 -18.51
C CYS A 281 4.29 7.60 -17.90
N GLN A 282 5.56 7.46 -18.25
CA GLN A 282 6.61 8.42 -17.91
C GLN A 282 6.84 9.37 -19.08
N ILE A 283 6.96 10.66 -18.81
CA ILE A 283 7.18 11.73 -19.79
C ILE A 283 8.45 12.49 -19.41
N ILE A 284 9.54 12.32 -20.16
CA ILE A 284 10.81 13.02 -19.94
C ILE A 284 10.88 14.23 -20.85
N ALA A 285 11.06 15.43 -20.28
CA ALA A 285 11.23 16.65 -21.06
C ALA A 285 12.53 16.62 -21.86
N GLU A 286 12.49 16.95 -23.15
CA GLU A 286 13.69 17.26 -23.92
C GLU A 286 14.09 18.71 -23.58
N PRO A 287 15.26 18.95 -22.94
CA PRO A 287 15.68 20.30 -22.60
C PRO A 287 15.91 21.10 -23.89
N SER A 288 15.28 22.27 -23.98
CA SER A 288 15.41 23.15 -25.15
C SER A 288 16.66 24.05 -25.08
N ASP A 289 17.26 24.16 -23.89
CA ASP A 289 18.54 24.79 -23.58
C ASP A 289 19.33 23.90 -22.59
N PRO A 290 20.66 23.70 -22.74
CA PRO A 290 21.49 23.02 -21.74
C PRO A 290 21.45 23.62 -20.32
N GLU A 291 20.94 24.83 -20.15
CA GLU A 291 20.71 25.47 -18.84
C GLU A 291 19.29 25.26 -18.28
N GLU A 292 18.37 24.60 -19.00
CA GLU A 292 17.04 24.24 -18.50
C GLU A 292 17.10 23.06 -17.52
N ASN A 293 16.20 23.07 -16.53
CA ASN A 293 16.04 21.94 -15.62
C ASN A 293 15.42 20.77 -16.38
N GLU A 294 16.05 19.61 -16.29
CA GLU A 294 15.54 18.37 -16.86
C GLU A 294 14.40 17.90 -15.95
N LEU A 295 13.17 17.82 -16.49
CA LEU A 295 11.97 17.47 -15.73
C LEU A 295 11.39 16.14 -16.21
N VAL A 296 10.69 15.45 -15.30
CA VAL A 296 9.94 14.22 -15.59
C VAL A 296 8.51 14.39 -15.11
N GLY A 297 7.55 14.26 -16.01
CA GLY A 297 6.14 14.08 -15.70
C GLY A 297 5.81 12.59 -15.62
N PHE A 298 4.82 12.23 -14.83
CA PHE A 298 4.33 10.85 -14.79
C PHE A 298 2.82 10.76 -14.56
N ALA A 299 2.22 9.75 -15.19
CA ALA A 299 0.81 9.40 -15.06
C ALA A 299 0.67 7.90 -14.79
N ALA A 300 0.25 7.50 -13.59
CA ALA A 300 0.01 6.10 -13.26
C ALA A 300 -1.48 5.78 -13.18
N PHE A 301 -1.86 4.54 -13.52
CA PHE A 301 -3.25 4.12 -13.68
C PHE A 301 -3.51 2.77 -13.02
N TRP A 302 -4.47 2.72 -12.10
CA TRP A 302 -4.90 1.49 -11.45
C TRP A 302 -6.43 1.34 -11.52
N PRO A 303 -6.96 0.13 -11.70
CA PRO A 303 -6.21 -1.07 -12.07
C PRO A 303 -5.64 -0.99 -13.51
N PRO A 304 -4.96 -2.02 -14.07
CA PRO A 304 -4.30 -1.90 -15.37
C PRO A 304 -5.28 -1.54 -16.47
N LEU A 305 -4.83 -0.75 -17.43
CA LEU A 305 -5.60 -0.29 -18.57
C LEU A 305 -5.81 -1.44 -19.55
N ILE A 306 -7.03 -1.54 -20.07
CA ILE A 306 -7.33 -2.41 -21.22
C ILE A 306 -6.64 -1.85 -22.45
N SER A 307 -6.74 -0.53 -22.62
CA SER A 307 -6.15 0.18 -23.75
C SER A 307 -5.41 1.42 -23.31
N LYS A 308 -4.20 1.56 -23.86
CA LYS A 308 -3.29 2.67 -23.56
C LYS A 308 -2.58 3.12 -24.83
N TRP A 309 -2.37 4.41 -24.96
CA TRP A 309 -1.71 5.00 -26.11
C TRP A 309 -1.02 6.30 -25.75
N VAL A 310 0.16 6.53 -26.32
CA VAL A 310 0.83 7.83 -26.28
C VAL A 310 1.28 8.20 -27.69
N THR A 311 1.05 9.45 -28.08
CA THR A 311 1.36 9.96 -29.42
C THR A 311 1.60 11.46 -29.41
N GLU A 312 2.19 11.99 -30.47
CA GLU A 312 2.30 13.43 -30.66
C GLU A 312 0.94 14.11 -30.85
N THR A 313 0.79 15.32 -30.31
CA THR A 313 -0.46 16.09 -30.31
C THR A 313 -0.97 16.46 -31.70
N TYR A 314 -0.10 16.44 -32.73
CA TYR A 314 -0.48 16.68 -34.12
C TYR A 314 -1.31 15.55 -34.73
N ASN A 315 -1.03 14.29 -34.34
CA ASN A 315 -1.70 13.11 -34.89
C ASN A 315 -3.08 12.84 -34.28
N VAL A 316 -3.36 13.40 -33.10
CA VAL A 316 -4.62 13.24 -32.35
C VAL A 316 -5.87 13.71 -33.12
N ARG A 317 -5.72 14.58 -34.13
CA ARG A 317 -6.82 15.11 -34.98
C ARG A 317 -6.85 14.55 -36.42
N ARG A 318 -5.87 13.74 -36.82
CA ARG A 318 -5.51 13.58 -38.24
C ARG A 318 -5.63 12.17 -38.80
N LEU A 319 -6.56 11.35 -38.36
CA LEU A 319 -6.70 10.02 -38.96
C LEU A 319 -8.18 9.73 -39.28
N SER A 320 -8.45 9.82 -40.58
CA SER A 320 -9.69 9.46 -41.27
C SER A 320 -10.00 7.98 -41.07
N ASP A 321 -11.27 7.65 -40.81
CA ASP A 321 -12.11 6.44 -41.01
C ASP A 321 -11.52 5.03 -41.29
N ASP A 322 -10.20 4.87 -41.41
CA ASP A 322 -9.50 3.65 -41.87
C ASP A 322 -8.05 3.55 -41.34
N VAL A 323 -7.70 4.20 -40.22
CA VAL A 323 -6.40 4.02 -39.54
C VAL A 323 -6.66 3.73 -38.06
N ASP A 324 -6.15 2.59 -37.57
CA ASP A 324 -6.26 2.12 -36.18
C ASP A 324 -5.41 2.99 -35.23
N VAL A 325 -5.74 4.28 -35.11
CA VAL A 325 -5.14 5.23 -34.15
C VAL A 325 -6.27 5.98 -33.44
N PRO A 326 -6.22 6.11 -32.10
CA PRO A 326 -7.24 6.85 -31.35
C PRO A 326 -7.35 8.31 -31.81
N SER A 327 -8.57 8.80 -31.97
CA SER A 327 -8.82 10.24 -32.14
C SER A 327 -9.06 10.90 -30.78
N LEU A 328 -8.90 12.23 -30.72
CA LEU A 328 -9.13 13.04 -29.53
C LEU A 328 -10.42 12.69 -28.77
N LEU A 329 -11.50 12.42 -29.51
CA LEU A 329 -12.87 12.34 -28.98
C LEU A 329 -13.50 10.95 -29.16
N SER A 330 -12.75 9.97 -29.63
CA SER A 330 -13.21 8.58 -29.75
C SER A 330 -12.68 7.73 -28.61
N THR A 331 -13.47 6.76 -28.18
CA THR A 331 -12.97 5.63 -27.39
C THR A 331 -12.12 4.74 -28.28
N MET A 332 -11.27 3.91 -27.66
CA MET A 332 -10.27 3.12 -28.37
C MET A 332 -10.88 1.81 -28.88
N GLU A 333 -11.53 1.02 -28.03
CA GLU A 333 -11.79 -0.39 -28.32
C GLU A 333 -13.17 -0.68 -28.91
N THR A 334 -14.20 0.12 -28.65
CA THR A 334 -15.57 -0.29 -29.05
C THR A 334 -15.79 -0.22 -30.55
N PHE A 335 -16.15 -1.37 -31.12
CA PHE A 335 -16.39 -1.54 -32.54
C PHE A 335 -17.82 -2.00 -32.82
N GLU A 336 -18.53 -1.20 -33.61
CA GLU A 336 -19.84 -1.56 -34.15
C GLU A 336 -19.68 -2.09 -35.58
N HIS A 337 -19.84 -3.39 -35.76
CA HIS A 337 -19.88 -4.01 -37.08
C HIS A 337 -21.33 -4.11 -37.58
N GLU A 338 -21.67 -3.37 -38.62
CA GLU A 338 -22.92 -3.54 -39.34
C GLU A 338 -22.77 -4.61 -40.44
N ALA A 339 -23.64 -5.61 -40.40
CA ALA A 339 -23.65 -6.76 -41.30
C ALA A 339 -25.01 -6.85 -42.00
N GLN A 340 -25.07 -6.30 -43.21
CA GLN A 340 -26.26 -6.30 -44.04
C GLN A 340 -26.34 -7.58 -44.87
N LEU A 341 -27.38 -8.40 -44.65
CA LEU A 341 -27.62 -9.57 -45.47
C LEU A 341 -28.13 -9.16 -46.86
N PRO A 342 -27.69 -9.84 -47.94
CA PRO A 342 -28.24 -9.63 -49.27
C PRO A 342 -29.70 -10.10 -49.34
N ILE A 343 -30.39 -9.76 -50.43
CA ILE A 343 -31.80 -10.16 -50.65
C ILE A 343 -31.95 -11.63 -51.07
N SER A 344 -30.86 -12.33 -51.38
CA SER A 344 -30.85 -13.76 -51.68
C SER A 344 -29.48 -14.39 -51.43
N ALA A 345 -29.46 -15.72 -51.24
CA ALA A 345 -28.21 -16.49 -51.05
C ALA A 345 -27.23 -16.37 -52.23
N ASP A 346 -27.76 -16.23 -53.46
CA ASP A 346 -26.95 -16.14 -54.67
C ASP A 346 -26.18 -14.80 -54.75
N ASP A 347 -26.61 -13.80 -53.98
CA ASP A 347 -26.03 -12.45 -53.95
C ASP A 347 -25.04 -12.25 -52.78
N LEU A 348 -24.77 -13.28 -51.97
CA LEU A 348 -23.83 -13.21 -50.85
C LEU A 348 -22.39 -13.15 -51.36
N VAL A 349 -21.81 -11.95 -51.32
CA VAL A 349 -20.43 -11.68 -51.74
C VAL A 349 -19.57 -11.05 -50.64
N ASP A 350 -20.17 -10.74 -49.48
CA ASP A 350 -19.43 -10.20 -48.34
C ASP A 350 -18.53 -11.29 -47.73
N PRO A 351 -17.20 -11.11 -47.71
CA PRO A 351 -16.28 -12.12 -47.16
C PRO A 351 -16.42 -12.33 -45.65
N TRP A 352 -17.13 -11.46 -44.95
CA TRP A 352 -17.35 -11.53 -43.50
C TRP A 352 -18.66 -12.23 -43.13
N ILE A 353 -19.47 -12.67 -44.11
CA ILE A 353 -20.75 -13.32 -43.86
C ILE A 353 -20.82 -14.64 -44.62
N TYR A 354 -21.16 -15.72 -43.91
CA TYR A 354 -21.40 -17.04 -44.50
C TYR A 354 -22.80 -17.55 -44.17
N TYR A 355 -23.35 -18.34 -45.09
CA TYR A 355 -24.53 -19.15 -44.85
C TYR A 355 -24.13 -20.63 -44.80
N ASP A 356 -24.44 -21.31 -43.70
CA ASP A 356 -24.18 -22.75 -43.54
C ASP A 356 -25.41 -23.55 -44.01
N ASP A 357 -25.31 -24.13 -45.22
CA ASP A 357 -26.35 -24.96 -45.83
C ASP A 357 -26.76 -26.19 -45.00
N LEU A 358 -25.89 -26.68 -44.11
CA LEU A 358 -26.14 -27.89 -43.32
C LEU A 358 -26.96 -27.59 -42.06
N THR A 359 -26.66 -26.47 -41.41
CA THR A 359 -27.28 -26.06 -40.13
C THR A 359 -28.40 -25.03 -40.32
N GLY A 360 -28.37 -24.26 -41.41
CA GLY A 360 -29.28 -23.15 -41.70
C GLY A 360 -28.92 -21.84 -40.97
N GLU A 361 -27.68 -21.73 -40.48
CA GLU A 361 -27.17 -20.59 -39.73
C GLU A 361 -26.58 -19.52 -40.64
N ILE A 362 -26.65 -18.27 -40.18
CA ILE A 362 -25.81 -17.18 -40.71
C ILE A 362 -24.64 -17.00 -39.77
N ILE A 363 -23.43 -16.98 -40.32
CA ILE A 363 -22.18 -16.81 -39.60
C ILE A 363 -21.61 -15.45 -39.98
N ILE A 364 -21.56 -14.53 -39.02
CA ILE A 364 -20.95 -13.21 -39.19
C ILE A 364 -19.58 -13.28 -38.51
N LEU A 365 -18.51 -13.10 -39.30
CA LEU A 365 -17.15 -13.01 -38.78
C LEU A 365 -16.88 -11.63 -38.20
N LEU A 366 -16.05 -11.59 -37.17
CA LEU A 366 -15.52 -10.33 -36.67
C LEU A 366 -14.42 -9.82 -37.61
N PRO A 367 -14.52 -8.58 -38.13
CA PRO A 367 -13.51 -8.02 -39.02
C PRO A 367 -12.26 -7.52 -38.27
N LYS A 368 -12.35 -7.36 -36.94
CA LYS A 368 -11.26 -6.93 -36.04
C LYS A 368 -11.14 -7.91 -34.88
N GLU A 369 -9.92 -8.15 -34.42
CA GLU A 369 -9.61 -9.03 -33.29
C GLU A 369 -10.31 -8.55 -32.01
N PRO A 370 -11.07 -9.38 -31.28
CA PRO A 370 -11.70 -8.95 -30.04
C PRO A 370 -10.74 -9.03 -28.84
N VAL A 371 -10.88 -8.12 -27.87
CA VAL A 371 -10.16 -8.13 -26.59
C VAL A 371 -11.10 -8.53 -25.45
N PRO A 372 -10.65 -9.40 -24.53
CA PRO A 372 -11.41 -9.70 -23.33
C PRO A 372 -11.41 -8.48 -22.39
N TYR A 373 -12.56 -8.21 -21.78
CA TYR A 373 -12.72 -7.14 -20.79
C TYR A 373 -13.64 -7.61 -19.66
N PRO A 374 -13.58 -6.98 -18.48
CA PRO A 374 -14.33 -7.42 -17.31
C PRO A 374 -15.83 -7.20 -17.47
N ARG A 375 -16.59 -8.24 -17.19
CA ARG A 375 -18.06 -8.25 -17.14
C ARG A 375 -18.61 -8.10 -15.72
N GLY A 376 -17.74 -7.86 -14.75
CA GLY A 376 -18.02 -7.96 -13.31
C GLY A 376 -17.57 -9.30 -12.74
N GLU A 377 -17.40 -9.38 -11.41
CA GLU A 377 -17.03 -10.61 -10.68
C GLU A 377 -15.75 -11.33 -11.16
N GLY A 378 -14.82 -10.62 -11.81
CA GLY A 378 -13.62 -11.25 -12.37
C GLY A 378 -13.91 -12.11 -13.60
N GLU A 379 -15.09 -12.00 -14.19
CA GLU A 379 -15.39 -12.63 -15.48
C GLU A 379 -14.84 -11.78 -16.62
N TRP A 380 -14.01 -12.41 -17.47
CA TRP A 380 -13.41 -11.78 -18.64
C TRP A 380 -13.92 -12.46 -19.90
N GLU A 381 -14.54 -11.71 -20.81
CA GLU A 381 -15.15 -12.29 -22.01
C GLU A 381 -14.93 -11.44 -23.26
N THR A 382 -14.79 -12.11 -24.41
CA THR A 382 -14.73 -11.49 -25.74
C THR A 382 -16.07 -11.44 -26.47
N ALA A 383 -17.13 -12.00 -25.89
CA ALA A 383 -18.41 -12.15 -26.57
C ALA A 383 -19.02 -10.80 -26.94
N PRO A 384 -19.51 -10.63 -28.18
CA PRO A 384 -20.16 -9.40 -28.61
C PRO A 384 -21.59 -9.30 -28.07
N TRP A 385 -22.16 -8.10 -28.14
CA TRP A 385 -23.61 -7.95 -28.23
C TRP A 385 -24.07 -7.98 -29.68
N VAL A 386 -25.19 -8.66 -29.93
CA VAL A 386 -25.72 -8.85 -31.28
C VAL A 386 -27.14 -8.32 -31.35
N PHE A 387 -27.41 -7.50 -32.36
CA PHE A 387 -28.69 -6.87 -32.59
C PHE A 387 -29.17 -7.09 -34.02
N ARG A 388 -30.48 -7.06 -34.23
CA ARG A 388 -31.11 -7.07 -35.55
C ARG A 388 -31.94 -5.81 -35.73
N GLU A 389 -31.83 -5.18 -36.89
CA GLU A 389 -32.67 -4.04 -37.26
C GLU A 389 -34.13 -4.48 -37.45
N GLU A 390 -35.05 -3.78 -36.83
CA GLU A 390 -36.50 -3.94 -36.98
C GLU A 390 -37.05 -2.96 -38.03
N ASN A 391 -38.30 -3.15 -38.46
CA ASN A 391 -38.92 -2.32 -39.50
C ASN A 391 -39.03 -0.81 -39.17
N ASN A 392 -38.82 -0.43 -37.91
CA ASN A 392 -38.79 0.95 -37.44
C ASN A 392 -37.39 1.58 -37.50
N GLY A 393 -36.37 0.84 -37.94
CA GLY A 393 -34.98 1.27 -37.99
C GLY A 393 -34.24 1.15 -36.66
N GLU A 394 -34.85 0.54 -35.63
CA GLU A 394 -34.20 0.32 -34.34
C GLU A 394 -33.56 -1.07 -34.27
N TYR A 395 -32.43 -1.18 -33.59
CA TYR A 395 -31.68 -2.42 -33.41
C TYR A 395 -32.11 -3.13 -32.13
N ALA A 396 -32.84 -4.25 -32.26
CA ALA A 396 -33.31 -5.07 -31.14
C ALA A 396 -32.28 -6.14 -30.76
N LYS A 397 -32.00 -6.29 -29.45
CA LYS A 397 -31.01 -7.22 -28.91
C LYS A 397 -31.44 -8.67 -29.13
N LEU A 398 -30.50 -9.49 -29.60
CA LEU A 398 -30.65 -10.94 -29.69
C LEU A 398 -30.02 -11.60 -28.46
N LEU A 399 -30.73 -12.60 -27.91
CA LEU A 399 -30.25 -13.35 -26.75
C LEU A 399 -29.17 -14.35 -27.15
N GLU A 400 -28.04 -14.34 -26.47
CA GLU A 400 -26.99 -15.34 -26.64
C GLU A 400 -27.43 -16.70 -26.08
N GLU A 401 -27.06 -17.79 -26.74
CA GLU A 401 -27.16 -19.13 -26.15
C GLU A 401 -25.97 -19.37 -25.22
N LYS A 402 -26.24 -19.37 -23.91
CA LYS A 402 -25.25 -19.67 -22.86
C LYS A 402 -25.73 -20.76 -21.92
N GLY A 403 -24.85 -21.68 -21.53
CA GLY A 403 -25.06 -22.62 -20.40
C GLY A 403 -26.30 -23.54 -20.51
N GLY A 404 -26.80 -23.82 -21.72
CA GLY A 404 -28.02 -24.61 -21.93
C GLY A 404 -29.33 -23.80 -21.93
N THR A 405 -29.25 -22.48 -21.78
CA THR A 405 -30.36 -21.55 -22.02
C THR A 405 -30.54 -21.34 -23.53
N PRO A 406 -31.70 -21.66 -24.13
CA PRO A 406 -31.89 -21.47 -25.56
C PRO A 406 -31.77 -19.99 -25.96
N GLY A 407 -30.72 -19.65 -26.70
CA GLY A 407 -30.55 -18.33 -27.31
C GLY A 407 -30.94 -18.27 -28.79
N GLN A 408 -30.79 -17.09 -29.38
CA GLN A 408 -31.00 -16.78 -30.79
C GLN A 408 -29.72 -16.82 -31.61
N TRP A 409 -28.56 -16.73 -30.96
CA TRP A 409 -27.24 -16.82 -31.58
C TRP A 409 -26.22 -17.49 -30.65
N VAL A 410 -25.05 -17.85 -31.17
CA VAL A 410 -23.95 -18.50 -30.42
C VAL A 410 -22.64 -17.77 -30.71
N TRP A 411 -21.83 -17.54 -29.67
CA TRP A 411 -20.47 -17.03 -29.80
C TRP A 411 -19.48 -18.16 -30.13
N ASP A 412 -18.70 -18.02 -31.20
CA ASP A 412 -17.64 -18.94 -31.62
C ASP A 412 -16.29 -18.21 -31.71
N PRO A 413 -15.59 -18.00 -30.58
CA PRO A 413 -14.35 -17.23 -30.54
C PRO A 413 -13.19 -17.88 -31.30
N GLY A 414 -13.24 -19.19 -31.57
CA GLY A 414 -12.18 -19.93 -32.26
C GLY A 414 -12.24 -19.84 -33.79
N HIS A 415 -13.25 -19.17 -34.35
CA HIS A 415 -13.47 -19.13 -35.79
C HIS A 415 -12.56 -18.12 -36.50
N ALA A 416 -11.80 -18.54 -37.51
CA ALA A 416 -10.87 -17.63 -38.20
C ALA A 416 -11.61 -16.55 -39.04
N PRO A 417 -11.11 -15.30 -39.11
CA PRO A 417 -9.81 -14.86 -38.59
C PRO A 417 -9.79 -14.48 -37.10
N PHE A 418 -10.89 -14.03 -36.52
CA PHE A 418 -10.91 -13.42 -35.17
C PHE A 418 -12.08 -13.82 -34.25
N GLY A 419 -12.97 -14.67 -34.74
CA GLY A 419 -14.19 -15.11 -34.06
C GLY A 419 -15.42 -14.96 -34.96
N ALA A 420 -16.52 -15.63 -34.58
CA ALA A 420 -17.76 -15.59 -35.33
C ALA A 420 -19.01 -15.56 -34.45
N VAL A 421 -19.99 -14.76 -34.87
CA VAL A 421 -21.37 -14.77 -34.38
C VAL A 421 -22.20 -15.69 -35.26
N ARG A 422 -22.79 -16.73 -34.67
CA ARG A 422 -23.61 -17.71 -35.40
C ARG A 422 -25.09 -17.48 -35.08
N ILE A 423 -25.81 -16.84 -36.00
CA ILE A 423 -27.25 -16.58 -35.88
C ILE A 423 -28.04 -17.84 -36.24
N LYS A 424 -28.89 -18.28 -35.32
CA LYS A 424 -29.66 -19.53 -35.49
C LYS A 424 -30.70 -19.43 -36.60
N PRO A 425 -31.11 -20.58 -37.16
CA PRO A 425 -32.22 -20.63 -38.11
C PRO A 425 -33.48 -19.95 -37.55
N PHE A 426 -34.25 -19.32 -38.43
CA PHE A 426 -35.49 -18.58 -38.12
C PHE A 426 -35.31 -17.28 -37.33
N GLN A 427 -34.09 -16.90 -36.92
CA GLN A 427 -33.81 -15.60 -36.29
C GLN A 427 -33.37 -14.53 -37.29
N TRP A 428 -33.22 -14.91 -38.56
CA TRP A 428 -32.79 -14.06 -39.66
C TRP A 428 -33.62 -14.32 -40.91
N GLY A 429 -33.65 -13.34 -41.81
CA GLY A 429 -34.14 -13.41 -43.17
C GLY A 429 -33.21 -12.66 -44.13
N TRP A 430 -33.29 -13.01 -45.43
CA TRP A 430 -32.55 -12.26 -46.45
C TRP A 430 -33.02 -10.80 -46.50
N GLY A 431 -32.07 -9.87 -46.51
CA GLY A 431 -32.32 -8.44 -46.39
C GLY A 431 -32.30 -7.90 -44.95
N ASP A 432 -32.19 -8.75 -43.93
CA ASP A 432 -32.03 -8.29 -42.55
C ASP A 432 -30.66 -7.62 -42.35
N ASN A 433 -30.62 -6.66 -41.43
CA ASN A 433 -29.40 -5.98 -41.02
C ASN A 433 -29.07 -6.34 -39.58
N PHE A 434 -27.81 -6.66 -39.31
CA PHE A 434 -27.32 -6.98 -37.97
C PHE A 434 -26.30 -5.95 -37.52
N LYS A 435 -26.26 -5.70 -36.21
CA LYS A 435 -25.22 -4.90 -35.57
C LYS A 435 -24.55 -5.73 -34.49
N VAL A 436 -23.24 -5.86 -34.58
CA VAL A 436 -22.41 -6.60 -33.63
C VAL A 436 -21.52 -5.59 -32.91
N VAL A 437 -21.64 -5.49 -31.59
CA VAL A 437 -20.91 -4.53 -30.74
C VAL A 437 -19.94 -5.28 -29.84
N TYR A 438 -18.65 -4.99 -29.91
CA TYR A 438 -17.61 -5.63 -29.09
C TYR A 438 -16.36 -4.76 -28.92
N LYS A 439 -15.51 -5.12 -27.96
CA LYS A 439 -14.19 -4.50 -27.77
C LYS A 439 -13.20 -5.13 -28.73
N ARG A 440 -12.62 -4.34 -29.63
CA ARG A 440 -11.62 -4.78 -30.61
C ARG A 440 -10.24 -4.38 -30.12
N PHE A 441 -9.27 -5.29 -30.26
CA PHE A 441 -7.87 -5.01 -30.10
C PHE A 441 -7.46 -3.81 -30.96
N MET A 442 -7.15 -2.69 -30.30
CA MET A 442 -6.37 -1.65 -30.93
C MET A 442 -4.90 -1.90 -30.64
N LYS A 443 -4.14 -2.10 -31.70
CA LYS A 443 -2.71 -2.32 -31.56
C LYS A 443 -2.05 -0.99 -31.22
N GLY A 444 -1.61 -0.83 -29.97
CA GLY A 444 -0.61 0.16 -29.54
C GLY A 444 0.61 0.24 -30.46
N ASN A 445 1.54 1.13 -30.15
CA ASN A 445 2.86 1.09 -30.79
C ASN A 445 3.52 -0.28 -30.52
N THR A 446 4.44 -0.71 -31.39
CA THR A 446 5.00 -2.07 -31.25
C THR A 446 5.75 -2.16 -29.93
N PRO A 447 5.42 -3.12 -29.03
CA PRO A 447 6.07 -3.18 -27.73
C PRO A 447 7.57 -3.26 -27.89
N GLN A 448 8.27 -2.38 -27.19
CA GLN A 448 9.70 -2.44 -26.99
C GLN A 448 9.98 -3.36 -25.80
N ILE A 449 11.10 -4.06 -25.81
CA ILE A 449 11.51 -4.92 -24.71
C ILE A 449 12.94 -4.54 -24.34
N SER A 450 13.15 -4.11 -23.10
CA SER A 450 14.47 -3.76 -22.56
C SER A 450 14.75 -4.50 -21.25
N GLU A 451 16.02 -4.58 -20.88
CA GLU A 451 16.45 -5.09 -19.58
C GLU A 451 16.22 -4.04 -18.48
N ALA A 452 15.62 -4.44 -17.36
CA ALA A 452 15.43 -3.60 -16.18
C ALA A 452 16.78 -3.26 -15.55
N LEU A 453 16.98 -1.98 -15.25
CA LEU A 453 18.17 -1.49 -14.56
C LEU A 453 18.04 -1.62 -13.04
N PRO A 454 19.16 -1.65 -12.29
CA PRO A 454 19.13 -1.82 -10.83
C PRO A 454 18.24 -0.80 -10.11
N CYS A 455 18.04 0.39 -10.66
CA CYS A 455 17.21 1.39 -10.00
C CYS A 455 15.71 1.10 -10.07
N MET A 456 15.27 0.13 -10.88
CA MET A 456 13.87 -0.28 -11.05
C MET A 456 13.41 -1.32 -10.01
N GLU A 457 14.31 -1.79 -9.14
CA GLU A 457 13.90 -2.57 -7.98
C GLU A 457 13.13 -1.72 -6.95
N PRO A 458 12.18 -2.30 -6.21
CA PRO A 458 11.85 -3.73 -6.20
C PRO A 458 10.85 -4.16 -7.27
N LEU A 459 10.39 -3.27 -8.16
CA LEU A 459 9.39 -3.62 -9.18
C LEU A 459 9.90 -4.69 -10.14
N PHE A 460 11.17 -4.60 -10.53
CA PHE A 460 11.85 -5.55 -11.41
C PHE A 460 13.23 -5.89 -10.88
N GLU A 461 13.64 -7.16 -10.98
CA GLU A 461 15.02 -7.56 -10.71
C GLU A 461 15.93 -7.08 -11.86
N GLU A 462 17.19 -6.78 -11.55
CA GLU A 462 18.17 -6.39 -12.58
C GLU A 462 18.25 -7.45 -13.70
N GLY A 463 18.05 -7.03 -14.94
CA GLY A 463 18.05 -7.89 -16.13
C GLY A 463 16.69 -8.47 -16.52
N ASP A 464 15.62 -8.22 -15.75
CA ASP A 464 14.26 -8.59 -16.16
C ASP A 464 13.88 -7.91 -17.49
N LEU A 465 13.16 -8.62 -18.35
CA LEU A 465 12.68 -8.06 -19.61
C LEU A 465 11.36 -7.34 -19.40
N VAL A 466 11.38 -6.01 -19.51
CA VAL A 466 10.21 -5.15 -19.30
C VAL A 466 9.63 -4.74 -20.64
N PRO A 467 8.35 -5.04 -20.93
CA PRO A 467 7.67 -4.52 -22.09
C PRO A 467 7.27 -3.06 -21.87
N SER A 468 7.45 -2.24 -22.90
CA SER A 468 7.05 -0.84 -22.88
C SER A 468 6.46 -0.39 -24.23
N TYR A 469 5.70 0.71 -24.22
CA TYR A 469 5.01 1.25 -25.40
C TYR A 469 5.23 2.77 -25.53
N GLY A 470 6.21 3.16 -26.35
CA GLY A 470 6.57 4.56 -26.64
C GLY A 470 5.75 5.24 -27.71
N MET A 471 6.08 6.49 -28.05
CA MET A 471 5.46 7.21 -29.16
C MET A 471 5.97 6.72 -30.54
N ASN A 472 5.27 7.07 -31.62
CA ASN A 472 5.68 6.68 -32.98
C ASN A 472 6.82 7.54 -33.55
N GLU A 473 6.89 8.80 -33.15
CA GLU A 473 7.90 9.77 -33.54
C GLU A 473 8.27 10.57 -32.30
N GLU A 474 9.55 10.54 -31.93
CA GLU A 474 10.06 11.19 -30.73
C GLU A 474 11.26 12.11 -31.04
N PRO A 475 11.47 13.16 -30.22
CA PRO A 475 10.52 13.72 -29.25
C PRO A 475 9.56 14.76 -29.90
N ASP A 476 8.32 14.81 -29.42
CA ASP A 476 7.27 15.82 -29.70
C ASP A 476 6.38 15.98 -28.45
N THR A 477 5.39 16.89 -28.44
CA THR A 477 4.48 17.05 -27.30
C THR A 477 3.60 15.81 -27.15
N PRO A 478 3.64 15.08 -26.02
CA PRO A 478 2.86 13.86 -25.84
C PRO A 478 1.40 14.15 -25.53
N TYR A 479 0.54 13.28 -26.05
CA TYR A 479 -0.84 13.15 -25.70
C TYR A 479 -1.10 11.73 -25.20
N VAL A 480 -1.51 11.62 -23.94
CA VAL A 480 -1.70 10.35 -23.22
C VAL A 480 -3.17 9.94 -23.27
N PHE A 481 -3.40 8.67 -23.59
CA PHE A 481 -4.69 7.99 -23.66
C PHE A 481 -4.63 6.79 -22.71
N ALA A 482 -5.49 6.79 -21.70
CA ALA A 482 -5.61 5.68 -20.75
C ALA A 482 -7.08 5.27 -20.64
N GLU A 483 -7.45 4.06 -21.03
CA GLU A 483 -8.84 3.60 -21.14
C GLU A 483 -9.09 2.30 -20.38
N TRP A 484 -10.14 2.31 -19.56
CA TRP A 484 -10.74 1.14 -18.94
C TRP A 484 -12.05 0.80 -19.64
N ASP A 485 -12.33 -0.49 -19.76
CA ASP A 485 -13.56 -1.04 -20.29
C ASP A 485 -14.18 -1.99 -19.28
N PHE A 486 -15.48 -1.83 -18.99
CA PHE A 486 -16.17 -2.66 -18.01
C PHE A 486 -17.69 -2.66 -18.20
N ASP A 487 -18.36 -3.71 -17.71
CA ASP A 487 -19.81 -3.76 -17.66
C ASP A 487 -20.35 -3.40 -16.27
N LEU A 488 -21.33 -2.50 -16.19
CA LEU A 488 -22.08 -2.27 -14.95
C LEU A 488 -23.45 -2.96 -14.99
N ASP A 489 -23.70 -3.86 -14.03
CA ASP A 489 -24.94 -4.62 -13.92
C ASP A 489 -25.59 -4.47 -12.54
N LEU A 490 -26.92 -4.52 -12.49
CA LEU A 490 -27.74 -4.55 -11.28
C LEU A 490 -28.15 -5.98 -10.88
N ASP A 491 -27.80 -7.00 -11.68
CA ASP A 491 -28.19 -8.39 -11.42
C ASP A 491 -27.39 -9.03 -10.25
N HIS A 492 -26.21 -8.50 -9.92
CA HIS A 492 -25.35 -9.01 -8.83
C HIS A 492 -24.82 -7.87 -7.93
N PRO A 493 -25.70 -7.12 -7.25
CA PRO A 493 -25.32 -5.98 -6.42
C PRO A 493 -24.47 -6.38 -5.20
N GLU A 494 -24.58 -7.62 -4.72
CA GLU A 494 -23.78 -8.16 -3.63
C GLU A 494 -22.29 -8.33 -3.95
N ASN A 495 -21.92 -8.26 -5.24
CA ASN A 495 -20.56 -8.35 -5.74
C ASN A 495 -20.09 -6.99 -6.34
N SER A 496 -20.75 -5.89 -5.96
CA SER A 496 -20.45 -4.52 -6.38
C SER A 496 -20.43 -4.29 -7.89
N THR A 497 -21.09 -5.14 -8.70
CA THR A 497 -21.05 -5.09 -10.18
C THR A 497 -21.72 -3.85 -10.80
N HIS A 498 -22.37 -2.99 -9.99
CA HIS A 498 -22.97 -1.74 -10.45
C HIS A 498 -22.08 -0.50 -10.26
N GLN A 499 -20.87 -0.64 -9.71
CA GLN A 499 -19.92 0.46 -9.50
C GLN A 499 -18.51 0.02 -9.87
N PHE A 500 -17.84 0.73 -10.77
CA PHE A 500 -16.43 0.49 -11.08
C PHE A 500 -15.57 1.59 -10.47
N ARG A 501 -14.46 1.22 -9.83
CA ARG A 501 -13.47 2.16 -9.33
C ARG A 501 -12.19 2.07 -10.16
N CYS A 502 -11.62 3.21 -10.50
CA CYS A 502 -10.25 3.31 -10.95
C CYS A 502 -9.55 4.50 -10.29
N MET A 503 -8.26 4.62 -10.51
CA MET A 503 -7.41 5.63 -9.92
C MET A 503 -6.38 6.11 -10.94
N SER A 504 -6.04 7.40 -10.86
CA SER A 504 -4.92 7.97 -11.60
C SER A 504 -4.03 8.81 -10.69
N VAL A 505 -2.72 8.68 -10.82
CA VAL A 505 -1.72 9.51 -10.13
C VAL A 505 -1.04 10.40 -11.16
N TYR A 506 -0.99 11.71 -10.91
CA TYR A 506 -0.31 12.67 -11.77
C TYR A 506 0.74 13.43 -10.99
N GLY A 507 1.98 13.46 -11.47
CA GLY A 507 3.07 14.17 -10.80
C GLY A 507 4.15 14.69 -11.73
N VAL A 508 5.01 15.55 -11.19
CA VAL A 508 6.16 16.14 -11.88
C VAL A 508 7.33 16.25 -10.91
N THR A 509 8.50 15.81 -11.36
CA THR A 509 9.76 15.79 -10.59
C THR A 509 10.92 16.29 -11.45
N ASP A 510 12.10 16.45 -10.85
CA ASP A 510 13.33 16.60 -11.61
C ASP A 510 13.73 15.25 -12.25
N LEU A 511 14.47 15.31 -13.35
CA LEU A 511 15.10 14.16 -13.98
C LEU A 511 16.40 13.83 -13.23
N HIS A 512 16.45 12.66 -12.62
CA HIS A 512 17.61 12.17 -11.89
C HIS A 512 18.34 11.10 -12.68
N ASN A 513 17.59 10.09 -13.12
CA ASN A 513 18.14 8.96 -13.84
C ASN A 513 17.17 8.30 -14.81
N GLY A 514 15.98 8.87 -15.03
CA GLY A 514 15.05 8.41 -16.07
C GLY A 514 15.73 8.37 -17.45
N VAL A 515 15.43 7.34 -18.25
CA VAL A 515 15.99 7.17 -19.59
C VAL A 515 14.93 6.60 -20.52
N ASP A 516 14.92 7.15 -21.72
CA ASP A 516 14.23 6.63 -22.88
C ASP A 516 15.27 6.21 -23.97
N PRO A 517 15.07 5.10 -24.70
CA PRO A 517 15.98 4.60 -25.73
C PRO A 517 16.21 5.55 -26.90
N ASP A 518 15.25 6.43 -27.19
CA ASP A 518 15.32 7.37 -28.30
C ASP A 518 16.03 8.69 -27.88
N MET A 519 16.47 8.82 -26.62
CA MET A 519 17.31 9.93 -26.15
C MET A 519 18.71 9.94 -26.81
N PRO A 520 19.31 11.12 -27.06
CA PRO A 520 20.56 11.26 -27.82
C PRO A 520 21.81 10.62 -27.18
N GLU A 521 22.79 10.32 -28.04
CA GLU A 521 24.07 9.63 -27.76
C GLU A 521 24.80 10.15 -26.49
N GLY A 522 24.95 9.28 -25.47
CA GLY A 522 25.59 9.60 -24.18
C GLY A 522 24.86 8.98 -22.98
N VAL A 523 23.58 8.69 -23.17
CA VAL A 523 22.76 7.80 -22.33
C VAL A 523 22.91 6.37 -22.89
N GLU A 524 22.77 5.33 -22.07
CA GLU A 524 22.91 3.93 -22.54
C GLU A 524 21.83 3.62 -23.60
N GLU A 525 22.20 3.76 -24.88
CA GLU A 525 21.31 3.59 -26.04
C GLU A 525 20.67 2.19 -26.01
N GLY A 526 19.32 2.13 -26.09
CA GLY A 526 18.56 0.87 -26.10
C GLY A 526 18.07 0.37 -24.73
N TYR A 527 18.18 1.17 -23.68
CA TYR A 527 17.65 0.86 -22.34
C TYR A 527 16.53 1.83 -21.95
N PHE A 528 15.57 1.35 -21.15
CA PHE A 528 14.61 2.19 -20.46
C PHE A 528 14.90 2.27 -18.97
N ARG A 529 14.49 3.37 -18.36
CA ARG A 529 14.58 3.55 -16.92
C ARG A 529 13.47 4.46 -16.42
N ILE A 530 12.68 3.93 -15.49
CA ILE A 530 11.78 4.76 -14.68
C ILE A 530 12.67 5.57 -13.73
N ASP A 531 12.41 6.87 -13.65
CA ASP A 531 13.14 7.78 -12.78
C ASP A 531 13.00 7.37 -11.31
N SER A 532 14.10 7.43 -10.56
CA SER A 532 14.13 6.98 -9.16
C SER A 532 13.24 7.81 -8.22
N GLU A 533 13.03 9.11 -8.49
CA GLU A 533 12.09 9.90 -7.69
C GLU A 533 10.64 9.51 -8.05
N VAL A 534 10.35 9.26 -9.32
CA VAL A 534 9.04 8.75 -9.75
C VAL A 534 8.72 7.42 -9.07
N LEU A 535 9.67 6.48 -9.02
CA LEU A 535 9.50 5.22 -8.28
C LEU A 535 9.27 5.44 -6.78
N TYR A 536 10.01 6.35 -6.16
CA TYR A 536 9.80 6.69 -4.75
C TYR A 536 8.35 7.15 -4.50
N GLN A 537 7.85 8.08 -5.33
CA GLN A 537 6.50 8.63 -5.21
C GLN A 537 5.43 7.56 -5.44
N LEU A 538 5.62 6.70 -6.45
CA LEU A 538 4.68 5.63 -6.78
C LEU A 538 4.69 4.50 -5.74
N ASP A 539 5.82 4.20 -5.10
CA ASP A 539 5.87 3.25 -4.00
C ASP A 539 5.09 3.75 -2.78
N GLU A 540 5.02 5.06 -2.53
CA GLU A 540 4.16 5.61 -1.47
C GLU A 540 2.68 5.32 -1.74
N VAL A 541 2.28 5.34 -3.02
CA VAL A 541 0.89 5.15 -3.44
C VAL A 541 0.55 3.68 -3.57
N PHE A 542 1.39 2.88 -4.25
CA PHE A 542 1.10 1.51 -4.66
C PHE A 542 1.77 0.44 -3.79
N ASN A 543 2.82 0.79 -3.05
CA ASN A 543 3.54 -0.13 -2.17
C ASN A 543 3.73 0.46 -0.76
N PRO A 544 2.66 1.02 -0.14
CA PRO A 544 2.78 1.71 1.14
C PRO A 544 3.25 0.75 2.24
N ILE A 545 3.83 1.30 3.31
CA ILE A 545 3.95 0.54 4.57
C ILE A 545 2.54 0.24 5.08
N ASP A 546 2.24 -1.02 5.35
CA ASP A 546 0.89 -1.45 5.76
C ASP A 546 0.86 -2.02 7.19
N LEU A 547 -0.35 -2.32 7.69
CA LEU A 547 -0.54 -2.81 9.06
C LEU A 547 0.13 -4.16 9.32
N SER A 548 0.33 -4.97 8.27
CA SER A 548 1.02 -6.26 8.37
C SER A 548 2.54 -6.05 8.52
N ASP A 549 3.10 -5.11 7.75
CA ASP A 549 4.52 -4.73 7.82
C ASP A 549 4.89 -4.24 9.23
N VAL A 550 4.14 -3.27 9.76
CA VAL A 550 4.46 -2.67 11.08
C VAL A 550 4.18 -3.63 12.23
N ALA A 551 3.27 -4.59 12.06
CA ALA A 551 3.05 -5.65 13.03
C ALA A 551 4.23 -6.65 13.13
N ASN A 552 5.19 -6.63 12.19
CA ASN A 552 6.43 -7.41 12.19
C ASN A 552 7.68 -6.50 12.19
N LYS A 553 7.92 -5.79 13.30
CA LYS A 553 9.14 -4.98 13.42
C LYS A 553 10.33 -5.80 13.92
N ASP A 554 11.44 -5.75 13.20
CA ASP A 554 12.68 -6.49 13.50
C ASP A 554 13.94 -5.61 13.54
N THR A 555 13.78 -4.29 13.46
CA THR A 555 14.89 -3.34 13.53
C THR A 555 14.81 -2.44 14.75
N PHE A 556 15.94 -1.80 15.04
CA PHE A 556 16.15 -0.87 16.14
C PHE A 556 16.72 0.43 15.58
N SER A 557 16.08 1.57 15.86
CA SER A 557 16.49 2.87 15.34
C SER A 557 17.45 3.57 16.30
N TRP A 558 18.46 4.26 15.77
CA TRP A 558 19.51 4.93 16.54
C TRP A 558 19.87 6.29 15.97
N CYS A 559 20.36 7.19 16.83
CA CYS A 559 20.96 8.46 16.43
C CYS A 559 22.36 8.61 17.04
N GLN A 560 23.30 9.05 16.21
CA GLN A 560 24.65 9.43 16.64
C GLN A 560 24.98 10.82 16.12
N LYS A 561 25.55 11.67 16.98
CA LYS A 561 26.06 12.99 16.58
C LYS A 561 27.50 13.15 17.03
N GLY A 562 28.27 13.95 16.31
CA GLY A 562 29.66 14.22 16.66
C GLY A 562 30.30 15.28 15.78
N THR A 563 31.61 15.39 15.87
CA THR A 563 32.43 16.24 15.00
C THR A 563 32.58 15.55 13.66
N ALA A 564 32.34 16.27 12.56
CA ALA A 564 32.44 15.71 11.22
C ALA A 564 33.91 15.37 10.89
N THR A 565 34.14 14.13 10.46
CA THR A 565 35.44 13.59 10.03
C THR A 565 35.24 12.69 8.82
N GLU A 566 36.30 12.44 8.06
CA GLU A 566 36.26 11.55 6.88
C GLU A 566 35.81 10.12 7.24
N THR A 567 36.06 9.67 8.47
CA THR A 567 35.63 8.35 8.95
C THR A 567 34.85 8.49 10.25
N ILE A 568 33.69 7.86 10.31
CA ILE A 568 32.82 7.83 11.49
C ILE A 568 32.45 6.37 11.78
N THR A 569 32.68 5.92 13.02
CA THR A 569 32.25 4.60 13.48
C THR A 569 30.89 4.70 14.16
N LEU A 570 29.91 3.94 13.69
CA LEU A 570 28.56 3.84 14.24
C LEU A 570 28.57 2.94 15.48
N GLN A 571 28.23 3.53 16.63
CA GLN A 571 28.29 2.84 17.91
C GLN A 571 27.15 3.21 18.86
N ALA A 572 26.17 4.03 18.46
CA ALA A 572 25.07 4.45 19.33
C ALA A 572 24.28 3.27 19.95
N HIS A 573 24.24 2.12 19.30
CA HIS A 573 23.62 0.89 19.82
C HIS A 573 24.40 0.25 20.99
N LEU A 574 25.69 0.56 21.13
CA LEU A 574 26.60 0.03 22.16
C LEU A 574 26.73 0.94 23.37
N PHE A 575 26.05 2.10 23.38
CA PHE A 575 26.18 3.09 24.45
C PHE A 575 24.81 3.59 24.91
N ASP A 576 24.70 3.97 26.19
CA ASP A 576 23.59 4.79 26.64
C ASP A 576 23.82 6.29 26.33
N LYS A 577 22.80 7.13 26.59
CA LYS A 577 22.90 8.58 26.36
C LYS A 577 23.99 9.29 27.16
N TYR A 578 24.54 8.64 28.19
CA TYR A 578 25.65 9.15 29.01
C TYR A 578 27.02 8.63 28.53
N GLY A 579 27.05 7.81 27.48
CA GLY A 579 28.25 7.17 26.93
C GLY A 579 28.71 5.95 27.73
N ASN A 580 27.87 5.36 28.57
CA ASN A 580 28.22 4.11 29.25
C ASN A 580 28.03 2.91 28.30
N PRO A 581 29.00 1.98 28.23
CA PRO A 581 28.89 0.78 27.39
C PRO A 581 27.67 -0.10 27.69
N ARG A 582 27.16 -0.76 26.65
CA ARG A 582 26.06 -1.73 26.65
C ARG A 582 26.46 -2.99 25.89
N ASP A 583 27.09 -3.91 26.58
CA ASP A 583 27.64 -5.14 26.00
C ASP A 583 26.54 -6.11 25.49
N CYS A 584 25.27 -5.88 25.84
CA CYS A 584 24.15 -6.75 25.47
C CYS A 584 23.66 -6.57 24.03
N LEU A 585 24.12 -5.54 23.31
CA LEU A 585 23.72 -5.25 21.92
C LEU A 585 24.89 -5.39 20.93
N GLU A 586 25.99 -6.04 21.33
CA GLU A 586 27.15 -6.31 20.47
C GLU A 586 26.83 -7.22 19.27
N ASN A 587 25.77 -8.04 19.37
CA ASN A 587 25.34 -8.97 18.33
C ASN A 587 24.34 -8.33 17.33
N HIS A 588 24.45 -7.03 17.10
CA HIS A 588 23.62 -6.30 16.14
C HIS A 588 24.44 -5.93 14.90
N THR A 589 23.82 -6.02 13.73
CA THR A 589 24.41 -5.51 12.48
C THR A 589 23.69 -4.25 12.04
N VAL A 590 24.42 -3.33 11.40
CA VAL A 590 23.83 -2.14 10.79
C VAL A 590 23.03 -2.54 9.56
N VAL A 591 21.83 -1.98 9.44
CA VAL A 591 20.99 -2.13 8.24
C VAL A 591 21.45 -1.08 7.23
N ALA A 592 22.28 -1.50 6.29
CA ALA A 592 22.81 -0.70 5.20
C ALA A 592 22.53 -1.44 3.88
N PRO A 593 21.30 -1.36 3.36
CA PRO A 593 20.97 -2.01 2.09
C PRO A 593 21.88 -1.51 0.96
N GLU A 594 22.08 -2.25 -0.13
CA GLU A 594 22.90 -1.74 -1.24
C GLU A 594 22.26 -0.49 -1.89
N LYS A 595 20.94 -0.51 -2.07
CA LYS A 595 20.18 0.61 -2.67
C LYS A 595 19.72 1.59 -1.59
N TRP A 596 19.97 2.87 -1.82
CA TRP A 596 19.72 3.97 -0.90
C TRP A 596 18.65 4.91 -1.45
N GLY A 597 17.88 5.56 -0.58
CA GLY A 597 16.93 6.59 -0.99
C GLY A 597 15.57 6.08 -1.47
N TYR A 598 15.27 4.79 -1.32
CA TYR A 598 13.98 4.19 -1.67
C TYR A 598 12.98 4.27 -0.52
N TYR A 599 11.71 4.45 -0.84
CA TYR A 599 10.62 4.44 0.14
C TYR A 599 10.48 3.06 0.81
N CYS A 600 9.92 3.03 2.03
CA CYS A 600 9.67 1.83 2.83
C CYS A 600 10.89 0.93 3.12
N ARG A 601 12.13 1.43 2.96
CA ARG A 601 13.36 0.67 3.23
C ARG A 601 14.18 1.29 4.36
N ASP A 602 14.35 0.55 5.45
CA ASP A 602 15.25 0.97 6.54
C ASP A 602 16.67 1.15 5.98
N SER A 603 17.23 2.35 6.14
CA SER A 603 18.57 2.71 5.66
C SER A 603 19.16 3.82 6.52
N GLU A 604 20.49 3.96 6.49
CA GLU A 604 21.16 5.03 7.21
C GLU A 604 21.03 6.38 6.48
N LYS A 605 20.95 7.47 7.25
CA LYS A 605 20.93 8.85 6.75
C LYS A 605 22.03 9.65 7.40
N VAL A 606 22.93 10.21 6.59
CA VAL A 606 24.08 11.00 7.04
C VAL A 606 23.82 12.48 6.77
N LEU A 607 23.72 13.27 7.84
CA LEU A 607 23.52 14.71 7.80
C LEU A 607 24.78 15.43 8.27
N LEU A 608 25.20 16.45 7.53
CA LEU A 608 26.24 17.38 7.92
C LEU A 608 25.66 18.72 8.38
N MET A 609 26.23 19.27 9.45
CA MET A 609 25.77 20.51 10.08
C MET A 609 26.96 21.46 10.28
N ASP A 610 26.68 22.76 10.16
CA ASP A 610 27.61 23.84 10.45
C ASP A 610 27.30 24.43 11.83
N SER A 611 28.23 24.33 12.78
CA SER A 611 28.07 24.85 14.13
C SER A 611 27.85 26.36 14.21
N SER A 612 28.25 27.11 13.17
CA SER A 612 28.01 28.55 13.06
C SER A 612 26.59 28.90 12.60
N GLY A 613 25.87 27.92 12.04
CA GLY A 613 24.55 28.12 11.43
C GLY A 613 24.57 28.95 10.15
N THR A 614 25.74 29.08 9.49
CA THR A 614 25.87 29.81 8.22
C THR A 614 25.34 28.98 7.06
N ASN A 615 25.66 27.68 7.05
CA ASN A 615 25.18 26.73 6.05
C ASN A 615 23.94 25.97 6.56
N PRO A 616 22.94 25.69 5.72
CA PRO A 616 21.83 24.79 6.06
C PRO A 616 22.36 23.37 6.28
N THR A 617 21.64 22.55 7.04
CA THR A 617 21.99 21.14 7.21
C THR A 617 21.93 20.43 5.86
N LYS A 618 22.95 19.63 5.52
CA LYS A 618 23.06 18.90 4.24
C LYS A 618 22.83 17.41 4.46
N LEU A 619 21.90 16.80 3.71
CA LEU A 619 21.81 15.35 3.55
C LEU A 619 22.84 14.88 2.53
N LEU A 620 23.57 13.82 2.85
CA LEU A 620 24.56 13.22 1.95
C LEU A 620 23.94 12.07 1.16
N TRP A 621 24.34 11.95 -0.12
CA TRP A 621 23.91 10.88 -1.02
C TRP A 621 24.89 9.70 -1.01
N ARG A 622 24.38 8.45 -1.05
CA ARG A 622 25.22 7.23 -1.14
C ARG A 622 25.15 6.62 -2.55
N PRO A 623 26.29 6.24 -3.18
CA PRO A 623 27.66 6.23 -2.66
C PRO A 623 28.46 7.53 -2.90
N ASP A 624 27.86 8.54 -3.54
CA ASP A 624 28.60 9.67 -4.12
C ASP A 624 29.24 10.61 -3.09
N ASP A 625 28.53 10.94 -2.01
CA ASP A 625 29.07 11.76 -0.91
C ASP A 625 29.71 10.89 0.19
N TYR A 626 29.31 9.63 0.32
CA TYR A 626 29.84 8.72 1.34
C TYR A 626 29.61 7.24 1.01
N THR A 627 30.39 6.37 1.64
CA THR A 627 30.19 4.90 1.62
C THR A 627 30.05 4.35 3.04
N ILE A 628 29.47 3.15 3.18
CA ILE A 628 29.35 2.45 4.46
C ILE A 628 29.83 0.99 4.31
N ASP A 629 30.66 0.54 5.24
CA ASP A 629 31.12 -0.85 5.36
C ASP A 629 30.96 -1.31 6.82
N GLY A 630 30.04 -2.25 7.04
CA GLY A 630 29.62 -2.66 8.38
C GLY A 630 29.14 -1.46 9.21
N ASN A 631 29.92 -1.06 10.21
CA ASN A 631 29.62 0.08 11.08
C ASN A 631 30.51 1.31 10.81
N ILE A 632 31.21 1.36 9.68
CA ILE A 632 32.12 2.45 9.33
C ILE A 632 31.54 3.25 8.17
N VAL A 633 31.24 4.52 8.41
CA VAL A 633 30.87 5.50 7.38
C VAL A 633 32.13 6.25 6.95
N THR A 634 32.40 6.28 5.65
CA THR A 634 33.49 7.03 5.04
C THR A 634 32.92 8.14 4.16
N ILE A 635 33.12 9.40 4.57
CA ILE A 635 32.60 10.60 3.89
C ILE A 635 33.68 11.15 2.95
N GLU A 636 33.27 11.50 1.74
CA GLU A 636 34.16 12.15 0.76
C GLU A 636 34.63 13.52 1.28
N PRO A 637 35.94 13.83 1.24
CA PRO A 637 36.48 15.08 1.80
C PRO A 637 35.83 16.35 1.23
N ALA A 638 35.34 16.30 -0.02
CA ALA A 638 34.64 17.41 -0.65
C ALA A 638 33.32 17.74 0.06
N ALA A 639 32.56 16.73 0.50
CA ALA A 639 31.26 16.89 1.17
C ALA A 639 31.40 17.58 2.54
N LEU A 640 32.55 17.47 3.20
CA LEU A 640 32.83 18.11 4.49
C LEU A 640 33.07 19.62 4.41
N THR A 641 33.20 20.19 3.20
CA THR A 641 33.55 21.61 3.03
C THR A 641 32.46 22.53 3.61
N GLY A 642 32.81 23.28 4.67
CA GLY A 642 31.87 24.20 5.32
C GLY A 642 31.04 23.59 6.45
N TYR A 643 31.25 22.31 6.77
CA TYR A 643 30.55 21.58 7.82
C TYR A 643 31.53 21.05 8.86
N ASP A 644 31.15 21.07 10.14
CA ASP A 644 32.02 20.66 11.25
C ASP A 644 31.36 19.64 12.20
N ARG A 645 30.09 19.30 11.97
CA ARG A 645 29.31 18.36 12.77
C ARG A 645 28.56 17.38 11.89
N TYR A 646 28.31 16.19 12.43
CA TYR A 646 27.45 15.19 11.79
C TYR A 646 26.27 14.80 12.69
N LYS A 647 25.21 14.31 12.06
CA LYS A 647 24.13 13.52 12.64
C LYS A 647 23.91 12.32 11.73
N ILE A 648 23.96 11.12 12.27
CA ILE A 648 23.65 9.90 11.54
C ILE A 648 22.45 9.23 12.23
N LEU A 649 21.42 8.97 11.43
CA LEU A 649 20.29 8.14 11.79
C LEU A 649 20.52 6.79 11.12
N TYR A 650 20.41 5.70 11.86
CA TYR A 650 20.63 4.36 11.30
C TYR A 650 19.88 3.30 12.07
N ASN A 651 19.59 2.19 11.40
CA ASN A 651 18.93 1.04 11.98
C ASN A 651 19.93 -0.08 12.21
N THR A 652 19.67 -0.91 13.21
CA THR A 652 20.36 -2.20 13.37
C THR A 652 19.35 -3.32 13.44
N LYS A 653 19.75 -4.52 13.04
CA LYS A 653 18.99 -5.75 13.23
C LYS A 653 19.77 -6.71 14.12
N TYR A 654 19.06 -7.44 14.98
CA TYR A 654 19.68 -8.49 15.78
C TYR A 654 20.14 -9.61 14.85
N ILE A 655 21.41 -10.02 14.96
CA ILE A 655 21.94 -11.13 14.17
C ILE A 655 21.41 -12.42 14.79
N THR A 656 20.39 -13.00 14.17
CA THR A 656 19.86 -14.32 14.55
C THR A 656 20.76 -15.46 14.10
N GLU A 657 21.69 -15.19 13.18
CA GLU A 657 22.73 -16.12 12.78
C GLU A 657 23.82 -16.20 13.85
N LEU A 658 24.03 -17.40 14.37
CA LEU A 658 25.22 -17.70 15.13
C LEU A 658 26.42 -17.56 14.16
N VAL A 659 27.07 -16.40 14.12
CA VAL A 659 28.31 -16.20 13.36
C VAL A 659 29.42 -17.01 14.06
N LEU A 660 29.49 -18.30 13.76
CA LEU A 660 30.68 -19.11 13.98
C LEU A 660 31.64 -18.74 12.86
N THR A 661 32.52 -17.77 13.12
CA THR A 661 33.48 -17.22 12.16
C THR A 661 34.15 -18.32 11.31
N ASP A 662 34.06 -18.18 9.98
CA ASP A 662 34.56 -19.09 8.92
C ASP A 662 36.06 -19.43 8.98
N ALA A 663 36.82 -18.90 9.93
CA ALA A 663 38.26 -19.12 10.04
C ALA A 663 38.66 -20.58 10.40
N GLU A 664 37.71 -21.46 10.76
CA GLU A 664 37.98 -22.86 11.14
C GLU A 664 37.02 -23.92 10.55
N PHE A 665 36.35 -23.61 9.43
CA PHE A 665 35.42 -24.52 8.78
C PHE A 665 35.65 -24.56 7.27
N GLY A 666 36.25 -25.65 6.77
CA GLY A 666 36.26 -25.93 5.34
C GLY A 666 34.86 -26.29 4.89
N THR A 667 34.36 -25.58 3.88
CA THR A 667 33.09 -25.87 3.20
C THR A 667 33.15 -27.26 2.56
N ALA A 668 32.16 -28.11 2.84
CA ALA A 668 31.91 -29.32 2.07
C ALA A 668 30.52 -29.19 1.43
N ASP A 669 30.47 -29.36 0.10
CA ASP A 669 29.23 -29.41 -0.67
C ASP A 669 28.41 -30.67 -0.29
N PRO A 670 27.07 -30.66 -0.50
CA PRO A 670 26.22 -31.82 -0.24
C PRO A 670 26.59 -32.98 -1.19
N GLY A 671 27.46 -33.86 -0.69
CA GLY A 671 28.05 -34.97 -1.44
C GLY A 671 29.47 -35.32 -1.01
N ASP A 672 30.16 -34.42 -0.30
CA ASP A 672 31.50 -34.69 0.23
C ASP A 672 31.43 -35.25 1.65
N THR A 673 31.80 -36.53 1.80
CA THR A 673 31.96 -37.20 3.08
C THR A 673 33.18 -36.65 3.81
N MET A 674 32.97 -35.60 4.61
CA MET A 674 33.90 -35.26 5.68
C MET A 674 33.76 -36.27 6.82
N PHE A 675 34.62 -37.29 6.82
CA PHE A 675 34.88 -38.23 7.92
C PHE A 675 33.66 -39.03 8.45
N GLY A 676 33.47 -40.24 7.90
CA GLY A 676 32.89 -41.41 8.56
C GLY A 676 31.55 -41.32 9.31
N VAL A 677 30.72 -40.28 9.11
CA VAL A 677 29.41 -40.14 9.77
C VAL A 677 28.31 -39.98 8.72
N ASP A 678 27.40 -40.93 8.67
CA ASP A 678 26.21 -40.90 7.82
C ASP A 678 24.99 -40.43 8.64
N MET A 679 24.26 -39.45 8.16
CA MET A 679 23.04 -38.97 8.84
C MET A 679 21.82 -39.12 7.97
N THR A 680 20.72 -39.56 8.57
CA THR A 680 19.42 -39.66 7.92
C THR A 680 18.34 -39.00 8.79
N ARG A 681 17.32 -38.43 8.14
CA ARG A 681 16.16 -37.84 8.82
C ARG A 681 14.88 -38.50 8.33
N GLU A 682 13.95 -38.68 9.25
CA GLU A 682 12.63 -39.24 9.00
C GLU A 682 11.57 -38.40 9.72
N PHE A 683 10.53 -38.01 8.98
CA PHE A 683 9.37 -37.32 9.54
C PHE A 683 8.38 -38.36 10.06
N LEU A 684 8.27 -38.50 11.37
CA LEU A 684 7.25 -39.33 12.02
C LEU A 684 6.01 -38.46 12.30
N PRO A 685 4.83 -39.04 12.59
CA PRO A 685 3.62 -38.25 12.89
C PRO A 685 3.74 -37.33 14.12
N GLU A 686 4.61 -37.69 15.07
CA GLU A 686 4.76 -37.01 16.36
C GLU A 686 6.10 -36.27 16.56
N CYS A 687 7.12 -36.56 15.75
CA CYS A 687 8.45 -35.97 15.83
C CYS A 687 9.18 -35.97 14.49
N VAL A 688 10.21 -35.13 14.37
CA VAL A 688 11.29 -35.33 13.40
C VAL A 688 12.34 -36.22 14.05
N LYS A 689 12.56 -37.39 13.46
CA LYS A 689 13.57 -38.36 13.88
C LYS A 689 14.85 -38.12 13.09
N TRP A 690 15.96 -38.02 13.80
CA TRP A 690 17.30 -37.98 13.24
C TRP A 690 18.03 -39.25 13.62
N THR A 691 18.70 -39.89 12.66
CA THR A 691 19.56 -41.04 12.87
C THR A 691 20.97 -40.65 12.42
N ILE A 692 21.93 -40.77 13.32
CA ILE A 692 23.33 -40.40 13.11
C ILE A 692 24.15 -41.67 13.25
N ASP A 693 24.70 -42.14 12.15
CA ASP A 693 25.42 -43.39 12.00
C ASP A 693 26.94 -43.13 11.91
N PHE A 694 27.71 -43.83 12.74
CA PHE A 694 29.16 -43.70 12.83
C PHE A 694 29.79 -44.95 12.19
N ASP A 695 30.46 -44.79 11.03
CA ASP A 695 31.13 -45.90 10.33
C ASP A 695 32.33 -46.39 11.17
N GLU A 696 32.29 -47.65 11.61
CA GLU A 696 33.34 -48.29 12.41
C GLU A 696 34.74 -48.26 11.75
N THR A 697 34.83 -48.06 10.44
CA THR A 697 36.11 -48.14 9.71
C THR A 697 37.02 -46.92 9.88
N ASP A 698 36.47 -45.74 10.20
CA ASP A 698 37.24 -44.49 10.34
C ASP A 698 37.60 -44.12 11.80
N ILE A 699 37.01 -44.79 12.80
CA ILE A 699 37.17 -44.46 14.24
C ILE A 699 38.33 -45.23 14.88
N ALA A 700 38.95 -46.17 14.13
CA ALA A 700 40.07 -47.00 14.58
C ALA A 700 41.39 -46.22 14.70
N GLY A 701 41.45 -45.23 15.60
CA GLY A 701 42.67 -44.46 15.86
C GLY A 701 42.56 -43.29 16.84
N HIS A 702 41.34 -42.77 17.10
CA HIS A 702 41.15 -41.55 17.89
C HIS A 702 40.67 -41.87 19.31
N TRP A 703 41.39 -41.36 20.32
CA TRP A 703 41.04 -41.50 21.72
C TRP A 703 40.17 -40.30 22.12
N ALA A 704 38.85 -40.53 22.19
CA ALA A 704 37.78 -39.57 22.53
C ALA A 704 37.41 -38.58 21.42
N SER A 705 36.43 -38.98 20.61
CA SER A 705 35.75 -38.10 19.65
C SER A 705 34.37 -37.72 20.21
N GLY A 706 34.10 -36.43 20.38
CA GLY A 706 32.76 -35.93 20.69
C GLY A 706 32.10 -35.38 19.42
N ALA A 707 30.80 -35.56 19.26
CA ALA A 707 30.03 -34.92 18.18
C ALA A 707 29.14 -33.82 18.76
N ILE A 708 29.14 -32.66 18.11
CA ILE A 708 28.23 -31.54 18.40
C ILE A 708 27.26 -31.45 17.24
N LEU A 709 25.98 -31.65 17.53
CA LEU A 709 24.88 -31.45 16.61
C LEU A 709 24.15 -30.16 17.00
N ILE A 710 24.14 -29.19 16.08
CA ILE A 710 23.39 -27.94 16.21
C ILE A 710 22.24 -27.98 15.20
N ILE A 711 21.00 -27.89 15.69
CA ILE A 711 19.80 -27.88 14.86
C ILE A 711 19.16 -26.50 14.99
N ASN A 712 19.04 -25.78 13.87
CA ASN A 712 18.30 -24.52 13.79
C ASN A 712 16.88 -24.81 13.28
N THR A 713 15.88 -24.40 14.04
CA THR A 713 14.47 -24.67 13.70
C THR A 713 13.72 -23.52 13.11
N SER A 714 14.30 -22.33 13.16
CA SER A 714 13.73 -21.14 12.54
C SER A 714 13.82 -21.18 11.00
N ASP A 715 14.89 -21.75 10.46
CA ASP A 715 15.20 -21.81 9.01
C ASP A 715 15.24 -23.25 8.46
N LYS A 716 15.03 -24.25 9.32
CA LYS A 716 15.10 -25.70 9.02
C LYS A 716 16.49 -26.19 8.57
N THR A 717 17.58 -25.51 8.97
CA THR A 717 18.97 -25.90 8.68
C THR A 717 19.63 -26.66 9.84
N TYR A 718 20.74 -27.36 9.58
CA TYR A 718 21.50 -28.08 10.62
C TYR A 718 23.01 -28.04 10.33
N GLN A 719 23.83 -28.07 11.39
CA GLN A 719 25.29 -28.20 11.30
C GLN A 719 25.80 -29.30 12.25
N VAL A 720 26.79 -30.07 11.81
CA VAL A 720 27.43 -31.14 12.61
C VAL A 720 28.93 -30.99 12.56
N LYS A 721 29.57 -30.98 13.74
CA LYS A 721 31.04 -31.04 13.86
C LYS A 721 31.45 -32.16 14.81
N ILE A 722 32.47 -32.92 14.42
CA ILE A 722 33.18 -33.86 15.29
C ILE A 722 34.36 -33.10 15.90
N ALA A 723 34.38 -32.95 17.22
CA ALA A 723 35.52 -32.38 17.95
C ALA A 723 36.45 -33.50 18.39
N ASP A 724 37.72 -33.46 17.94
CA ASP A 724 38.81 -34.25 18.54
C ASP A 724 39.21 -33.56 19.86
N THR A 725 38.57 -33.96 20.96
CA THR A 725 38.96 -33.47 22.27
C THR A 725 40.21 -34.23 22.70
N GLY A 726 41.37 -33.73 22.28
CA GLY A 726 42.64 -34.15 22.86
C GLY A 726 42.60 -34.05 24.41
N PRO A 727 43.50 -34.75 25.13
CA PRO A 727 43.39 -35.02 26.56
C PRO A 727 43.58 -33.82 27.51
N TYR A 728 43.46 -32.58 27.03
CA TYR A 728 43.59 -31.38 27.84
C TYR A 728 42.22 -30.85 28.29
N TYR A 729 41.85 -31.21 29.51
CA TYR A 729 40.96 -30.41 30.33
C TYR A 729 41.52 -28.98 30.43
N ALA A 730 40.94 -28.02 29.71
CA ALA A 730 41.17 -26.60 29.90
C ALA A 730 39.85 -25.83 29.71
N GLU A 731 39.29 -25.43 30.85
CA GLU A 731 38.50 -24.21 31.05
C GLU A 731 37.35 -23.93 30.07
N TYR A 732 36.32 -24.78 30.07
CA TYR A 732 34.97 -24.30 29.76
C TYR A 732 34.27 -23.88 31.07
N PRO A 733 33.49 -22.78 31.08
CA PRO A 733 32.69 -22.41 32.24
C PRO A 733 31.75 -23.58 32.62
N PRO A 734 31.40 -23.77 33.90
CA PRO A 734 30.52 -24.86 34.32
C PRO A 734 29.14 -24.68 33.71
N TRP A 735 28.89 -25.38 32.60
CA TRP A 735 27.59 -25.52 31.97
C TRP A 735 26.60 -26.07 33.00
N THR A 736 25.51 -25.36 33.23
CA THR A 736 24.48 -25.82 34.18
C THR A 736 23.59 -26.83 33.46
N ALA A 737 23.83 -28.12 33.66
CA ALA A 737 23.03 -29.17 33.05
C ALA A 737 21.56 -29.07 33.49
N MET A 738 20.64 -28.90 32.52
CA MET A 738 19.20 -29.02 32.75
C MET A 738 18.75 -30.47 32.52
N PRO A 739 17.70 -30.96 33.22
CA PRO A 739 17.07 -32.24 32.90
C PRO A 739 16.49 -32.23 31.48
N MET A 740 16.49 -33.38 30.78
CA MET A 740 15.86 -33.52 29.47
C MET A 740 14.39 -33.06 29.50
N PRO A 741 13.94 -32.24 28.53
CA PRO A 741 12.53 -31.90 28.38
C PRO A 741 11.66 -33.17 28.19
N PRO A 742 10.44 -33.20 28.74
CA PRO A 742 9.52 -34.30 28.50
C PRO A 742 9.22 -34.44 27.00
N GLY A 743 9.45 -35.64 26.44
CA GLY A 743 9.07 -36.00 25.08
C GLY A 743 10.21 -36.16 24.07
N ILE A 744 11.43 -35.73 24.39
CA ILE A 744 12.60 -36.03 23.55
C ILE A 744 13.09 -37.44 23.89
N GLN A 745 13.22 -38.29 22.87
CA GLN A 745 13.66 -39.68 23.03
C GLN A 745 15.01 -39.87 22.35
N LEU A 746 15.94 -40.47 23.10
CA LEU A 746 17.27 -40.85 22.65
C LEU A 746 17.35 -42.36 22.59
N TYR A 747 17.73 -42.89 21.44
CA TYR A 747 17.99 -44.30 21.25
C TYR A 747 19.45 -44.49 20.89
N SER A 748 20.13 -45.40 21.59
CA SER A 748 21.46 -45.85 21.21
C SER A 748 21.41 -47.33 20.86
N ARG A 749 22.23 -47.74 19.89
CA ARG A 749 22.21 -49.06 19.28
C ARG A 749 22.41 -50.27 20.22
N ARG A 750 22.75 -50.09 21.50
CA ARG A 750 22.78 -51.24 22.45
C ARG A 750 21.47 -51.53 23.17
N ASP A 751 20.45 -50.69 23.02
CA ASP A 751 19.16 -50.89 23.68
C ASP A 751 18.11 -51.61 22.80
N ASP A 752 18.40 -51.87 21.52
CA ASP A 752 17.56 -52.70 20.62
C ASP A 752 17.95 -54.19 20.72
N PRO A 753 17.08 -55.08 21.24
CA PRO A 753 17.39 -56.49 21.42
C PRO A 753 17.52 -57.32 20.12
N ASP A 754 17.06 -56.80 18.97
CA ASP A 754 16.82 -57.60 17.75
C ASP A 754 17.86 -57.41 16.62
N MET A 755 18.86 -56.52 16.79
CA MET A 755 19.88 -56.22 15.78
C MET A 755 21.27 -56.80 16.16
N GLY A 756 21.86 -57.64 15.29
CA GLY A 756 23.12 -58.36 15.53
C GLY A 756 24.39 -57.51 15.63
N SER A 757 25.47 -58.09 16.19
CA SER A 757 26.70 -57.44 16.67
C SER A 757 27.68 -56.90 15.60
N THR A 758 27.23 -56.52 14.40
CA THR A 758 28.12 -56.08 13.29
C THR A 758 27.59 -54.93 12.42
N ALA A 759 26.49 -54.28 12.78
CA ALA A 759 26.09 -52.99 12.19
C ALA A 759 27.00 -51.82 12.68
N PRO A 760 26.88 -50.60 12.14
CA PRO A 760 27.59 -49.38 12.59
C PRO A 760 26.90 -48.69 13.80
N ASP A 761 27.66 -47.99 14.66
CA ASP A 761 27.12 -47.36 15.88
C ASP A 761 26.27 -46.15 15.50
N TYR A 762 24.97 -46.17 15.77
CA TYR A 762 24.10 -45.03 15.51
C TYR A 762 23.40 -44.50 16.77
N PHE A 763 23.11 -43.20 16.75
CA PHE A 763 22.26 -42.51 17.71
C PHE A 763 21.01 -41.99 17.01
N GLU A 764 19.86 -42.17 17.63
CA GLU A 764 18.61 -41.59 17.14
C GLU A 764 18.08 -40.56 18.13
N ILE A 765 17.66 -39.43 17.60
CA ILE A 765 17.04 -38.33 18.35
C ILE A 765 15.68 -38.07 17.74
N CYS A 766 14.61 -38.23 18.52
CA CYS A 766 13.27 -37.78 18.10
C CYS A 766 12.94 -36.46 18.78
N ILE A 767 12.74 -35.42 17.96
CA ILE A 767 12.35 -34.07 18.41
C ILE A 767 10.87 -33.87 18.09
N PRO A 768 9.98 -33.80 19.10
CA PRO A 768 8.55 -33.58 18.87
C PRO A 768 8.29 -32.28 18.10
N TYR A 769 7.29 -32.27 17.20
CA TYR A 769 6.98 -31.08 16.38
C TYR A 769 6.65 -29.82 17.19
N ASN A 770 6.16 -30.03 18.42
CA ASN A 770 5.87 -28.99 19.39
C ASN A 770 7.10 -28.12 19.69
N TYR A 771 8.30 -28.66 19.51
CA TYR A 771 9.57 -27.97 19.71
C TYR A 771 10.18 -27.47 18.39
N THR A 772 9.84 -28.06 17.23
CA THR A 772 10.43 -27.68 15.93
C THR A 772 9.77 -26.50 15.23
N ASN A 773 8.65 -26.00 15.75
CA ASN A 773 7.88 -24.89 15.16
C ASN A 773 7.94 -23.59 15.98
N ASP A 774 8.74 -23.58 17.04
CA ASP A 774 8.95 -22.38 17.85
C ASP A 774 10.12 -21.58 17.27
N LYS A 775 9.87 -20.32 16.85
CA LYS A 775 10.89 -19.40 16.29
C LYS A 775 12.04 -19.05 17.25
N CYS A 776 12.08 -19.63 18.45
CA CYS A 776 12.93 -19.24 19.58
C CYS A 776 13.90 -20.33 20.05
N PHE A 777 14.14 -21.41 19.29
CA PHE A 777 14.93 -22.54 19.79
C PHE A 777 16.01 -23.02 18.81
N SER A 778 17.26 -22.76 19.18
CA SER A 778 18.41 -23.57 18.77
C SER A 778 18.72 -24.58 19.87
N TRP A 779 18.89 -25.86 19.52
CA TRP A 779 19.43 -26.85 20.46
C TRP A 779 20.84 -27.22 20.00
N ALA A 780 21.78 -27.20 20.94
CA ALA A 780 23.02 -27.94 20.81
C ALA A 780 22.88 -29.23 21.63
N ALA A 781 23.03 -30.38 20.97
CA ALA A 781 23.21 -31.66 21.63
C ALA A 781 24.71 -32.00 21.62
N TYR A 782 25.31 -32.02 22.81
CA TYR A 782 26.66 -32.55 22.99
C TYR A 782 26.58 -34.05 23.22
N VAL A 783 27.28 -34.87 22.44
CA VAL A 783 27.35 -36.33 22.66
C VAL A 783 28.80 -36.71 22.93
N GLU A 784 29.12 -37.02 24.19
CA GLU A 784 30.43 -37.53 24.59
C GLU A 784 30.43 -39.06 24.61
N ALA A 785 31.14 -39.70 23.69
CA ALA A 785 31.38 -41.14 23.70
C ALA A 785 32.75 -41.45 24.33
N THR A 786 32.78 -41.81 25.62
CA THR A 786 34.03 -42.21 26.28
C THR A 786 34.32 -43.70 26.09
N TRP A 787 35.38 -44.02 25.33
CA TRP A 787 35.86 -45.40 25.19
C TRP A 787 36.83 -45.76 26.33
N ASN A 788 36.31 -46.33 27.43
CA ASN A 788 37.17 -46.86 28.49
C ASN A 788 37.70 -48.25 28.14
N SER A 789 38.93 -48.37 27.65
CA SER A 789 39.61 -49.68 27.56
C SER A 789 39.77 -50.31 28.96
N PRO A 790 39.34 -51.56 29.19
CA PRO A 790 39.56 -52.26 30.46
C PRO A 790 40.99 -52.82 30.48
N SER A 791 42.00 -51.96 30.64
CA SER A 791 43.37 -52.42 30.87
C SER A 791 44.14 -51.45 31.76
N GLY A 792 44.17 -51.71 33.06
CA GLY A 792 45.10 -51.02 33.96
C GLY A 792 44.66 -51.05 35.42
N THR A 793 45.24 -51.97 36.18
CA THR A 793 45.20 -51.98 37.65
C THR A 793 45.69 -50.65 38.22
N GLY A 794 44.82 -49.87 38.87
CA GLY A 794 45.20 -48.65 39.58
C GLY A 794 44.02 -48.01 40.28
N SER A 795 44.06 -47.99 41.60
CA SER A 795 43.08 -47.35 42.48
C SER A 795 42.84 -45.88 42.15
N ASN A 796 41.59 -45.47 42.01
CA ASN A 796 41.07 -44.20 42.54
C ASN A 796 39.56 -44.35 42.75
N GLN A 797 39.15 -44.48 44.01
CA GLN A 797 37.78 -44.19 44.41
C GLN A 797 37.57 -42.69 44.26
N MET A 798 36.69 -42.25 43.36
CA MET A 798 36.00 -40.98 43.54
C MET A 798 34.72 -41.27 44.31
N ALA A 799 34.62 -40.71 45.51
CA ALA A 799 33.45 -40.77 46.36
C ALA A 799 32.33 -39.91 45.73
N TYR A 800 31.17 -40.51 45.51
CA TYR A 800 29.94 -39.75 45.26
C TYR A 800 29.31 -39.40 46.61
N PRO A 801 28.86 -38.15 46.84
CA PRO A 801 27.94 -37.84 47.92
C PRO A 801 26.56 -38.43 47.59
N ASP A 802 26.07 -39.28 48.48
CA ASP A 802 24.75 -39.89 48.43
C ASP A 802 23.67 -38.82 48.66
N ASP A 803 22.95 -38.39 47.62
CA ASP A 803 21.59 -37.79 47.70
C ASP A 803 20.93 -37.63 46.31
N TRP A 804 21.06 -38.65 45.46
CA TRP A 804 20.32 -38.74 44.19
C TRP A 804 19.41 -39.95 44.23
N GLY A 805 18.14 -39.72 44.55
CA GLY A 805 17.11 -40.75 44.51
C GLY A 805 16.87 -41.24 43.07
N GLY A 806 17.30 -42.48 42.80
CA GLY A 806 16.67 -43.37 41.83
C GLY A 806 17.11 -43.26 40.36
N LEU A 807 18.28 -43.80 40.03
CA LEU A 807 18.54 -44.38 38.71
C LEU A 807 18.95 -45.85 38.89
N PRO A 808 18.35 -46.83 38.18
CA PRO A 808 18.80 -48.20 38.24
C PRO A 808 20.18 -48.33 37.57
N ALA A 809 21.13 -48.93 38.29
CA ALA A 809 22.44 -49.25 37.76
C ALA A 809 22.37 -50.38 36.73
N SER A 810 22.84 -50.15 35.50
CA SER A 810 23.64 -51.12 34.72
C SER A 810 24.13 -50.58 33.35
N SER A 811 25.40 -50.18 33.26
CA SER A 811 26.27 -50.44 32.09
C SER A 811 27.73 -50.07 32.46
N PRO A 812 28.74 -50.92 32.19
CA PRO A 812 30.16 -50.58 32.38
C PRO A 812 30.72 -49.62 31.32
N TRP A 813 29.88 -49.09 30.43
CA TRP A 813 30.26 -48.21 29.32
C TRP A 813 29.42 -46.93 29.45
N GLY A 814 30.09 -45.78 29.42
CA GLY A 814 29.49 -44.49 29.78
C GLY A 814 28.19 -44.23 29.04
N THR A 815 27.17 -43.81 29.78
CA THR A 815 25.98 -43.18 29.19
C THR A 815 26.40 -41.90 28.48
N PRO A 816 25.95 -41.64 27.25
CA PRO A 816 26.18 -40.36 26.58
C PRO A 816 25.59 -39.24 27.44
N ASN A 817 26.40 -38.26 27.82
CA ASN A 817 25.90 -37.05 28.47
C ASN A 817 25.38 -36.10 27.40
N VAL A 818 24.06 -36.08 27.18
CA VAL A 818 23.42 -35.06 26.34
C VAL A 818 23.11 -33.85 27.20
N ASN A 819 23.96 -32.83 27.10
CA ASN A 819 23.65 -31.51 27.64
C ASN A 819 22.81 -30.77 26.61
N MET A 820 21.56 -30.47 26.95
CA MET A 820 20.69 -29.62 26.14
C MET A 820 20.72 -28.19 26.68
N HIS A 821 21.06 -27.22 25.83
CA HIS A 821 20.95 -25.81 26.14
C HIS A 821 19.63 -25.24 25.59
N LYS A 822 18.91 -24.49 26.43
CA LYS A 822 17.75 -23.67 26.02
C LYS A 822 18.27 -22.26 25.84
N ASP A 823 18.65 -21.90 24.63
CA ASP A 823 18.85 -20.49 24.30
C ASP A 823 17.48 -19.91 23.97
N CYS A 824 16.68 -19.62 25.02
CA CYS A 824 15.73 -18.53 24.87
C CYS A 824 16.58 -17.30 24.59
N TYR A 825 16.57 -16.76 23.38
CA TYR A 825 17.15 -15.44 23.17
C TYR A 825 16.42 -14.48 24.13
N PRO A 826 17.07 -13.92 25.16
CA PRO A 826 16.43 -13.00 26.09
C PRO A 826 16.23 -11.61 25.45
N PHE A 827 16.45 -11.50 24.14
CA PHE A 827 16.51 -10.25 23.39
C PHE A 827 15.29 -10.13 22.50
N HIS A 828 14.73 -8.93 22.46
CA HIS A 828 13.64 -8.57 21.57
C HIS A 828 14.10 -8.65 20.11
N VAL A 829 13.19 -8.98 19.19
CA VAL A 829 13.54 -9.11 17.76
C VAL A 829 13.52 -7.76 17.04
N GLY A 830 12.80 -6.78 17.57
CA GLY A 830 12.74 -5.40 17.08
C GLY A 830 12.21 -4.46 18.16
N ARG A 831 12.02 -3.18 17.80
CA ARG A 831 11.67 -2.14 18.77
C ARG A 831 10.79 -1.02 18.21
N TRP A 832 9.83 -0.62 19.04
CA TRP A 832 9.19 0.69 18.97
C TRP A 832 9.94 1.66 19.89
N GLU A 833 10.58 2.68 19.32
CA GLU A 833 11.38 3.63 20.09
C GLU A 833 10.51 4.44 21.06
N TRP A 834 9.30 4.80 20.63
CA TRP A 834 8.41 5.68 21.39
C TRP A 834 7.00 5.12 21.53
N MET A 835 6.45 5.27 22.73
CA MET A 835 5.01 5.25 22.99
C MET A 835 4.58 6.66 23.40
N VAL A 836 3.82 7.31 22.52
CA VAL A 836 3.46 8.72 22.61
C VAL A 836 2.01 8.86 23.06
N ILE A 837 1.80 9.59 24.15
CA ILE A 837 0.49 9.93 24.69
C ILE A 837 0.33 11.46 24.69
N GLY A 838 -0.89 11.93 24.46
CA GLY A 838 -1.22 13.36 24.53
C GLY A 838 -0.86 14.03 25.86
N GLY A 839 -0.32 15.26 25.82
CA GLY A 839 -0.06 16.08 27.00
C GLY A 839 -1.32 16.45 27.79
N PHE A 840 -2.49 16.35 27.13
CA PHE A 840 -3.82 16.57 27.70
C PHE A 840 -4.68 15.29 27.71
N ALA A 841 -4.04 14.13 27.51
CA ALA A 841 -4.70 12.84 27.48
C ALA A 841 -5.51 12.54 28.74
N ALA A 842 -6.60 11.81 28.54
CA ALA A 842 -7.34 11.23 29.66
C ALA A 842 -6.57 10.02 30.23
N PRO A 843 -6.81 9.61 31.49
CA PRO A 843 -6.19 8.43 32.06
C PRO A 843 -6.43 7.15 31.23
N SER A 844 -7.52 7.09 30.47
CA SER A 844 -7.83 6.03 29.50
C SER A 844 -6.68 5.76 28.54
N ASP A 845 -6.07 6.80 27.99
CA ASP A 845 -5.07 6.69 26.93
C ASP A 845 -3.78 6.09 27.51
N SER A 846 -3.46 6.45 28.76
CA SER A 846 -2.37 5.82 29.52
C SER A 846 -2.64 4.37 29.89
N LEU A 847 -3.90 4.02 30.20
CA LEU A 847 -4.30 2.63 30.44
C LEU A 847 -4.20 1.79 29.16
N GLY A 848 -4.64 2.35 28.02
CA GLY A 848 -4.53 1.75 26.69
C GLY A 848 -3.06 1.53 26.29
N ALA A 849 -2.24 2.56 26.41
CA ALA A 849 -0.80 2.48 26.17
C ALA A 849 -0.11 1.38 27.00
N ALA A 850 -0.46 1.24 28.28
CA ALA A 850 0.06 0.16 29.12
C ALA A 850 -0.35 -1.24 28.62
N MET A 851 -1.57 -1.40 28.09
CA MET A 851 -2.02 -2.65 27.47
C MET A 851 -1.26 -2.96 26.19
N LEU A 852 -1.05 -1.96 25.33
CA LEU A 852 -0.27 -2.12 24.10
C LEU A 852 1.17 -2.50 24.40
N SER A 853 1.77 -1.91 25.45
CA SER A 853 3.13 -2.28 25.85
C SER A 853 3.27 -3.74 26.22
N SER A 854 2.30 -4.29 26.95
CA SER A 854 2.21 -5.73 27.19
C SER A 854 1.99 -6.49 25.88
N ALA A 855 1.08 -6.03 25.01
CA ALA A 855 0.71 -6.74 23.78
C ALA A 855 1.89 -6.97 22.84
N TRP A 856 2.71 -5.94 22.56
CA TRP A 856 3.87 -6.07 21.69
C TRP A 856 4.93 -7.03 22.23
N CYS A 857 5.17 -6.99 23.55
CA CYS A 857 6.09 -7.92 24.19
C CYS A 857 5.56 -9.36 24.15
N ASP A 858 4.27 -9.54 24.44
CA ASP A 858 3.63 -10.84 24.55
C ASP A 858 3.45 -11.52 23.18
N TRP A 859 2.94 -10.79 22.18
CA TRP A 859 2.55 -11.34 20.87
C TRP A 859 3.69 -11.35 19.86
N LYS A 860 4.54 -10.31 19.86
CA LYS A 860 5.53 -10.05 18.80
C LYS A 860 6.98 -10.08 19.27
N ASN A 861 7.24 -10.32 20.56
CA ASN A 861 8.58 -10.21 21.17
C ASN A 861 9.30 -8.89 20.79
N THR A 862 8.53 -7.80 20.70
CA THR A 862 9.01 -6.48 20.28
C THR A 862 9.05 -5.56 21.50
N GLU A 863 10.17 -4.86 21.70
CA GLU A 863 10.32 -3.92 22.82
C GLU A 863 9.59 -2.61 22.55
N ILE A 864 9.10 -1.97 23.61
CA ILE A 864 8.83 -0.52 23.60
C ILE A 864 9.84 0.15 24.51
N TRP A 865 10.65 1.04 23.95
CA TRP A 865 11.82 1.57 24.65
C TRP A 865 11.47 2.69 25.62
N LEU A 866 10.82 3.74 25.12
CA LEU A 866 10.53 4.96 25.86
C LEU A 866 9.04 5.30 25.75
N SER A 867 8.54 5.99 26.77
CA SER A 867 7.27 6.70 26.70
C SER A 867 7.52 8.21 26.78
N GLY A 868 6.72 8.96 26.03
CA GLY A 868 6.83 10.40 25.95
C GLY A 868 5.48 11.06 25.74
N LEU A 869 5.45 12.37 25.93
CA LEU A 869 4.34 13.20 25.52
C LEU A 869 4.48 13.55 24.04
N ASP A 870 3.38 13.87 23.38
CA ASP A 870 3.41 14.58 22.10
C ASP A 870 4.10 15.95 22.24
N ILE A 871 3.73 16.73 23.27
CA ILE A 871 4.16 18.11 23.51
C ILE A 871 4.71 18.32 24.93
N LYS A 872 5.44 19.41 25.13
CA LYS A 872 6.07 19.69 26.43
C LYS A 872 5.06 20.08 27.51
N ALA A 873 4.97 19.31 28.59
CA ALA A 873 4.24 19.72 29.79
C ALA A 873 4.98 20.80 30.59
N THR A 874 4.56 22.07 30.55
CA THR A 874 5.33 23.18 31.16
C THR A 874 5.19 23.34 32.68
N VAL A 875 4.10 22.84 33.28
CA VAL A 875 3.77 23.09 34.69
C VAL A 875 4.04 21.88 35.58
N ASN A 876 3.40 20.75 35.29
CA ASN A 876 3.38 19.61 36.21
C ASN A 876 4.51 18.60 35.94
N ALA A 877 5.07 18.58 34.73
CA ALA A 877 6.03 17.56 34.32
C ALA A 877 7.04 18.02 33.24
N PRO A 878 7.79 19.12 33.45
CA PRO A 878 8.65 19.75 32.44
C PRO A 878 9.88 18.94 32.00
N SER A 879 10.15 17.82 32.67
CA SER A 879 11.28 16.94 32.38
C SER A 879 10.88 15.64 31.66
N ILE A 880 9.58 15.39 31.43
CA ILE A 880 9.12 14.23 30.66
C ILE A 880 9.51 14.44 29.18
N PRO A 881 9.98 13.39 28.48
CA PRO A 881 10.19 13.40 27.03
C PRO A 881 9.00 13.92 26.25
N TRP A 882 9.25 14.68 25.19
CA TRP A 882 8.22 15.06 24.23
C TRP A 882 8.75 15.06 22.79
N VAL A 883 7.89 14.76 21.83
CA VAL A 883 8.30 14.51 20.44
C VAL A 883 8.16 15.70 19.49
N HIS A 884 7.25 16.65 19.72
CA HIS A 884 7.04 17.80 18.84
C HIS A 884 7.95 19.00 19.12
N ARG A 885 8.32 19.76 18.08
CA ARG A 885 9.32 20.84 18.16
C ARG A 885 8.76 22.15 18.74
N ASN A 886 7.64 22.63 18.19
CA ASN A 886 7.17 24.01 18.40
C ASN A 886 6.07 24.16 19.45
N PHE A 887 5.59 23.05 20.03
CA PHE A 887 4.38 23.05 20.84
C PHE A 887 4.64 22.75 22.31
N THR A 888 4.04 23.57 23.18
CA THR A 888 4.18 23.47 24.65
C THR A 888 2.83 23.49 25.38
N ALA A 889 1.72 23.57 24.64
CA ALA A 889 0.34 23.39 25.07
C ALA A 889 -0.52 23.11 23.81
N ILE A 890 -1.62 22.36 23.96
CA ILE A 890 -2.72 22.28 22.99
C ILE A 890 -3.83 23.12 23.62
N ASN A 891 -4.21 24.19 22.95
CA ASN A 891 -5.44 24.93 23.21
C ASN A 891 -6.12 25.17 21.85
N ALA A 892 -7.38 25.65 21.86
CA ALA A 892 -8.08 25.96 20.61
C ALA A 892 -7.24 26.90 19.72
N ASP A 893 -6.53 27.86 20.35
CA ASP A 893 -5.64 28.77 19.64
C ASP A 893 -4.53 28.03 18.86
N VAL A 894 -3.98 26.90 19.35
CA VAL A 894 -2.91 26.12 18.72
C VAL A 894 -3.38 25.33 17.49
N ARG A 895 -4.65 24.90 17.43
CA ARG A 895 -5.26 24.38 16.19
C ARG A 895 -5.52 25.50 15.19
N ASP A 896 -5.97 26.66 15.67
CA ASP A 896 -6.20 27.84 14.84
C ASP A 896 -4.89 28.50 14.35
N LEU A 897 -3.74 28.15 14.94
CA LEU A 897 -2.42 28.68 14.57
C LEU A 897 -1.98 28.24 13.16
N TYR A 898 -2.61 27.23 12.57
CA TYR A 898 -2.41 26.83 11.17
C TYR A 898 -2.61 28.02 10.20
N TYR A 899 -3.65 28.83 10.42
CA TYR A 899 -4.00 29.98 9.58
C TYR A 899 -3.44 31.33 10.07
N MET A 900 -2.74 31.34 11.21
CA MET A 900 -2.39 32.57 11.93
C MET A 900 -0.87 32.79 11.97
N ASN A 901 -0.31 33.28 10.86
CA ASN A 901 1.00 33.95 10.86
C ASN A 901 0.86 35.27 11.67
N PRO A 902 1.68 35.62 12.70
CA PRO A 902 3.14 35.83 12.58
C PRO A 902 4.01 35.54 13.84
N PRO A 903 5.34 35.23 13.74
CA PRO A 903 6.24 35.36 12.60
C PRO A 903 7.00 34.07 12.16
N ASN A 904 6.62 32.88 12.63
CA ASN A 904 7.31 31.61 12.36
C ASN A 904 6.33 30.53 11.85
N ASP A 905 6.84 29.53 11.14
CA ASP A 905 6.11 28.32 10.74
C ASP A 905 5.66 27.53 11.98
N ASN A 906 4.34 27.35 12.09
CA ASN A 906 3.67 26.68 13.20
C ASN A 906 3.03 25.35 12.78
N ARG A 907 3.42 24.74 11.65
CA ARG A 907 2.97 23.38 11.32
C ARG A 907 3.49 22.37 12.34
N THR A 908 2.70 21.34 12.59
CA THR A 908 3.07 20.19 13.41
C THR A 908 4.32 19.52 12.84
N SER A 909 5.32 19.27 13.68
CA SER A 909 6.55 18.60 13.24
C SER A 909 7.32 17.98 14.39
N PHE A 910 7.89 16.81 14.11
CA PHE A 910 8.71 16.09 15.07
C PHE A 910 10.09 16.74 15.26
N ARG A 911 10.62 16.57 16.46
CA ARG A 911 12.01 16.88 16.77
C ARG A 911 12.91 15.83 16.17
N ASP A 912 14.15 16.22 15.93
CA ASP A 912 15.21 15.31 15.50
C ASP A 912 15.53 14.24 16.55
N ASP A 913 15.62 14.67 17.81
CA ASP A 913 15.99 13.83 18.96
C ASP A 913 15.60 14.50 20.28
N TRP A 914 15.58 13.71 21.35
CA TRP A 914 15.12 14.18 22.66
C TRP A 914 16.18 14.92 23.48
N CYS A 915 17.42 14.44 23.47
CA CYS A 915 18.38 14.72 24.54
C CYS A 915 19.72 15.33 24.10
N THR A 916 19.80 15.88 22.89
CA THR A 916 20.91 16.78 22.50
C THR A 916 20.85 18.07 23.34
N PRO A 917 21.92 18.44 24.06
CA PRO A 917 21.96 19.71 24.79
C PRO A 917 22.03 20.93 23.86
N ASP A 918 21.35 22.02 24.21
CA ASP A 918 21.39 23.29 23.45
C ASP A 918 22.82 23.84 23.24
N TYR A 919 23.73 23.53 24.17
CA TYR A 919 25.14 23.95 24.16
C TYR A 919 26.09 22.84 23.69
N TRP A 920 25.59 21.83 22.99
CA TRP A 920 26.40 20.75 22.45
C TRP A 920 27.58 21.31 21.63
N SER A 921 28.80 20.96 22.02
CA SER A 921 30.06 21.49 21.48
C SER A 921 30.57 20.76 20.24
N GLY A 922 29.93 19.65 19.84
CA GLY A 922 30.40 18.77 18.76
C GLY A 922 31.02 17.46 19.26
N ASP A 923 31.11 17.24 20.57
CA ASP A 923 31.58 15.97 21.15
C ASP A 923 30.64 14.81 20.74
N THR A 924 31.16 13.59 20.57
CA THR A 924 30.30 12.46 20.20
C THR A 924 29.25 12.18 21.27
N ILE A 925 27.98 12.11 20.87
CA ILE A 925 26.84 11.81 21.74
C ILE A 925 25.88 10.83 21.05
N TYR A 926 25.09 10.13 21.87
CA TYR A 926 24.14 9.10 21.44
C TYR A 926 22.72 9.43 21.91
N PRO A 927 22.07 10.44 21.29
CA PRO A 927 20.74 10.84 21.70
C PRO A 927 19.67 9.83 21.24
N TYR A 928 18.51 9.87 21.90
CA TYR A 928 17.34 9.10 21.44
C TYR A 928 16.72 9.78 20.23
N SER A 929 16.74 9.10 19.08
CA SER A 929 16.11 9.54 17.83
C SER A 929 14.62 9.76 18.03
N ILE A 930 14.04 10.74 17.35
CA ILE A 930 12.58 10.94 17.27
C ILE A 930 12.16 10.85 15.80
N SER A 931 12.58 11.81 14.96
CA SER A 931 12.50 11.63 13.50
C SER A 931 13.25 10.36 13.08
N SER A 932 12.73 9.68 12.06
CA SER A 932 13.19 8.37 11.56
C SER A 932 13.04 7.20 12.55
N SER A 933 12.27 7.37 13.62
CA SER A 933 12.02 6.31 14.60
C SER A 933 10.63 5.72 14.46
N ASN A 934 10.41 4.55 15.04
CA ASN A 934 9.11 3.93 15.10
C ASN A 934 8.38 4.41 16.36
N MET A 935 7.16 4.90 16.21
CA MET A 935 6.34 5.40 17.31
C MET A 935 4.93 4.80 17.33
N ILE A 936 4.51 4.38 18.51
CA ILE A 936 3.11 4.05 18.80
C ILE A 936 2.45 5.33 19.34
N VAL A 937 1.36 5.75 18.72
CA VAL A 937 0.60 6.94 19.12
C VAL A 937 -0.75 6.50 19.68
N VAL A 938 -1.07 6.91 20.90
CA VAL A 938 -2.34 6.55 21.56
C VAL A 938 -3.13 7.80 21.93
N GLY A 939 -4.41 7.81 21.57
CA GLY A 939 -5.34 8.92 21.81
C GLY A 939 -5.49 9.82 20.58
N GLY A 940 -6.71 10.34 20.38
CA GLY A 940 -7.09 10.99 19.13
C GLY A 940 -6.55 12.41 18.96
N PRO A 941 -6.66 12.98 17.73
CA PRO A 941 -6.12 14.29 17.38
C PRO A 941 -6.51 15.45 18.31
N LEU A 942 -7.68 15.40 18.96
CA LEU A 942 -8.08 16.41 19.96
C LEU A 942 -7.20 16.43 21.22
N ALA A 943 -6.64 15.28 21.60
CA ALA A 943 -5.86 15.11 22.82
C ALA A 943 -4.37 14.91 22.57
N ASN A 944 -3.99 14.51 21.34
CA ASN A 944 -2.65 14.10 20.96
C ASN A 944 -2.24 14.71 19.59
N LEU A 945 -1.29 15.63 19.59
CA LEU A 945 -0.77 16.31 18.41
C LEU A 945 -0.03 15.38 17.44
N ALA A 946 0.50 14.24 17.91
CA ALA A 946 1.06 13.25 17.01
C ALA A 946 -0.03 12.53 16.21
N ALA A 947 -1.20 12.29 16.81
CA ALA A 947 -2.34 11.75 16.08
C ALA A 947 -2.89 12.77 15.08
N ASP A 948 -2.91 14.06 15.45
CA ASP A 948 -3.28 15.16 14.55
C ASP A 948 -2.35 15.25 13.33
N TYR A 949 -1.03 15.19 13.55
CA TYR A 949 -0.05 15.11 12.47
C TYR A 949 -0.29 13.91 11.53
N PHE A 950 -0.53 12.72 12.08
CA PHE A 950 -0.78 11.53 11.26
C PHE A 950 -2.16 11.53 10.59
N ASN A 951 -3.15 12.26 11.11
CA ASN A 951 -4.47 12.38 10.48
C ASN A 951 -4.36 12.91 9.05
N ASP A 952 -3.35 13.72 8.71
CA ASP A 952 -3.09 14.15 7.31
C ASP A 952 -2.62 13.02 6.38
N PHE A 953 -2.32 11.83 6.90
CA PHE A 953 -1.72 10.74 6.13
C PHE A 953 -2.45 9.39 6.26
N THR A 954 -3.35 9.24 7.23
CA THR A 954 -4.12 7.99 7.41
C THR A 954 -5.24 7.86 6.37
N ASP A 955 -5.63 6.64 6.00
CA ASP A 955 -6.74 6.42 5.04
C ASP A 955 -8.14 6.48 5.68
N ALA A 956 -8.19 6.84 6.96
CA ALA A 956 -9.40 7.24 7.66
C ALA A 956 -9.16 8.54 8.43
N LYS A 957 -10.01 9.54 8.21
CA LYS A 957 -9.83 10.93 8.67
C LYS A 957 -10.90 11.35 9.66
N ILE A 958 -10.55 12.24 10.59
CA ILE A 958 -11.52 13.04 11.36
C ILE A 958 -11.42 14.54 11.05
N PHE A 959 -12.35 15.33 11.59
CA PHE A 959 -12.50 16.78 11.32
C PHE A 959 -12.81 17.12 9.87
N THR A 960 -13.64 16.30 9.23
CA THR A 960 -14.13 16.57 7.87
C THR A 960 -15.25 17.61 7.91
N GLU A 961 -15.51 18.26 6.77
CA GLU A 961 -16.57 19.27 6.63
C GLU A 961 -17.99 18.69 6.76
N TYR A 962 -18.14 17.36 6.79
CA TYR A 962 -19.43 16.69 6.70
C TYR A 962 -19.94 16.11 8.02
N GLY A 963 -19.09 15.98 9.04
CA GLY A 963 -19.60 15.49 10.31
C GLY A 963 -18.56 15.03 11.32
N ASP A 964 -19.12 14.64 12.46
CA ASP A 964 -18.41 14.13 13.61
C ASP A 964 -18.26 12.60 13.47
N GLY A 965 -17.15 12.13 12.88
CA GLY A 965 -16.87 10.70 12.70
C GLY A 965 -15.61 10.43 11.88
N PHE A 966 -15.38 9.16 11.53
CA PHE A 966 -14.32 8.78 10.60
C PHE A 966 -14.81 8.76 9.16
N TYR A 967 -14.06 9.41 8.27
CA TYR A 967 -14.19 9.32 6.82
C TYR A 967 -13.14 8.39 6.25
N ALA A 968 -13.54 7.27 5.64
CA ALA A 968 -12.62 6.34 4.99
C ALA A 968 -12.53 6.65 3.50
N THR A 969 -11.37 7.12 3.03
CA THR A 969 -11.14 7.50 1.62
C THR A 969 -11.29 6.31 0.68
N GLY A 970 -10.75 5.16 1.07
CA GLY A 970 -10.79 3.92 0.31
C GLY A 970 -12.12 3.18 0.30
N CYS A 971 -13.13 3.59 1.09
CA CYS A 971 -14.42 2.88 1.16
C CYS A 971 -15.27 3.11 -0.09
N TRP A 972 -15.90 2.05 -0.62
CA TRP A 972 -16.71 2.08 -1.85
C TRP A 972 -18.10 2.66 -1.65
N ALA A 973 -18.73 2.39 -0.49
CA ALA A 973 -20.08 2.81 -0.16
C ALA A 973 -20.22 4.24 0.39
N ARG A 974 -19.11 4.93 0.65
CA ARG A 974 -19.09 6.17 1.45
C ARG A 974 -18.63 7.41 0.67
N THR A 975 -18.63 7.34 -0.66
CA THR A 975 -18.26 8.46 -1.54
C THR A 975 -19.46 9.24 -2.09
N VAL A 976 -20.71 8.79 -1.90
CA VAL A 976 -21.91 9.41 -2.49
C VAL A 976 -23.10 9.50 -1.51
N LEU A 977 -23.85 10.61 -1.59
CA LEU A 977 -24.90 10.99 -0.64
C LEU A 977 -26.29 10.40 -0.93
N ASP A 978 -26.63 10.17 -2.19
CA ASP A 978 -27.95 9.71 -2.59
C ASP A 978 -27.81 8.48 -3.48
N HIS A 979 -28.33 7.34 -3.03
CA HIS A 979 -28.31 6.11 -3.81
C HIS A 979 -29.70 5.46 -3.90
N TYR A 980 -29.84 4.58 -4.89
CA TYR A 980 -31.03 3.78 -5.07
C TYR A 980 -30.94 2.50 -4.22
N VAL A 981 -31.66 2.45 -3.08
CA VAL A 981 -31.92 1.17 -2.40
C VAL A 981 -33.01 0.43 -3.17
N GLY A 982 -32.61 -0.51 -4.01
CA GLY A 982 -33.48 -1.30 -4.87
C GLY A 982 -34.16 -0.49 -5.97
N LYS A 983 -35.42 -0.05 -5.76
CA LYS A 983 -36.21 0.73 -6.76
C LYS A 983 -36.57 2.14 -6.30
N SER A 984 -36.04 2.57 -5.16
CA SER A 984 -36.36 3.87 -4.58
C SER A 984 -35.07 4.64 -4.35
N MET A 985 -35.03 5.90 -4.78
CA MET A 985 -34.02 6.83 -4.26
C MET A 985 -34.23 6.95 -2.76
N VAL A 986 -33.15 6.80 -2.01
CA VAL A 986 -33.13 7.09 -0.58
C VAL A 986 -32.22 8.30 -0.41
N ASP A 987 -32.78 9.39 0.12
CA ASP A 987 -31.99 10.51 0.63
C ASP A 987 -31.27 9.95 1.86
N VAL A 988 -29.96 9.68 1.75
CA VAL A 988 -29.18 9.23 2.89
C VAL A 988 -28.79 10.48 3.66
N PRO A 989 -29.22 10.64 4.94
CA PRO A 989 -28.78 11.78 5.70
C PRO A 989 -27.26 11.73 5.86
N ASP A 990 -26.59 12.90 5.79
CA ASP A 990 -25.13 13.02 5.76
C ASP A 990 -24.46 12.12 6.81
N ASN A 991 -25.07 11.92 7.98
CA ASN A 991 -24.56 11.14 9.10
C ASN A 991 -24.36 9.63 8.84
N GLU A 992 -24.87 9.04 7.76
CA GLU A 992 -24.58 7.63 7.43
C GLU A 992 -23.29 7.47 6.62
N LEU A 993 -22.69 8.55 6.08
CA LEU A 993 -21.39 8.46 5.38
C LEU A 993 -20.17 8.23 6.31
N TRP A 994 -20.37 8.30 7.63
CA TRP A 994 -19.29 8.31 8.63
C TRP A 994 -19.50 7.25 9.69
N TYR A 995 -18.39 6.78 10.23
CA TYR A 995 -18.37 5.99 11.45
C TYR A 995 -18.39 6.95 12.65
N SER A 996 -19.60 7.25 13.14
CA SER A 996 -19.84 8.25 14.19
C SER A 996 -20.24 7.58 15.51
N SER A 997 -19.59 8.00 16.61
CA SER A 997 -19.90 7.59 17.99
C SER A 997 -19.66 8.79 18.93
N VAL A 998 -20.49 9.82 18.77
CA VAL A 998 -20.28 11.13 19.40
C VAL A 998 -20.77 11.21 20.84
N ASP A 999 -21.66 10.33 21.27
CA ASP A 999 -22.25 10.37 22.61
C ASP A 999 -21.76 9.22 23.47
N VAL A 1000 -21.49 9.52 24.75
CA VAL A 1000 -21.02 8.53 25.74
C VAL A 1000 -22.10 7.52 26.14
N ASP A 1001 -23.35 7.81 25.80
CA ASP A 1001 -24.48 6.89 25.99
C ASP A 1001 -24.69 5.94 24.79
N ASP A 1002 -23.96 6.16 23.69
CA ASP A 1002 -24.03 5.33 22.48
C ASP A 1002 -23.75 3.87 22.83
N LYS A 1003 -24.46 2.98 22.14
CA LYS A 1003 -24.29 1.53 22.32
C LYS A 1003 -23.27 0.95 21.35
N VAL A 1004 -22.77 1.77 20.43
CA VAL A 1004 -21.78 1.41 19.43
C VAL A 1004 -20.71 2.51 19.42
N GLY A 1005 -19.45 2.10 19.56
CA GLY A 1005 -18.27 2.94 19.51
C GLY A 1005 -17.43 2.67 18.26
N TYR A 1006 -16.64 3.64 17.82
CA TYR A 1006 -15.71 3.48 16.69
C TYR A 1006 -14.29 3.91 17.04
N ALA A 1007 -13.32 3.14 16.54
CA ALA A 1007 -11.91 3.44 16.67
C ALA A 1007 -11.11 3.13 15.42
N LEU A 1008 -9.99 3.84 15.27
CA LEU A 1008 -9.02 3.70 14.20
C LEU A 1008 -7.76 3.01 14.72
N VAL A 1009 -7.27 2.04 13.96
CA VAL A 1009 -5.89 1.56 14.03
C VAL A 1009 -5.27 1.78 12.65
N SER A 1010 -4.23 2.60 12.57
CA SER A 1010 -3.62 2.98 11.29
C SER A 1010 -2.09 3.00 11.36
N THR A 1011 -1.46 2.96 10.20
CA THR A 1011 -0.02 3.17 10.05
C THR A 1011 0.33 4.07 8.87
N TYR A 1012 1.46 4.75 8.99
CA TYR A 1012 2.07 5.56 7.94
C TYR A 1012 3.57 5.74 8.19
N LYS A 1013 4.39 5.89 7.15
CA LYS A 1013 5.81 6.28 7.23
C LYS A 1013 6.00 7.61 6.52
N ASP A 1014 6.41 8.65 7.25
CA ASP A 1014 6.60 9.98 6.67
C ASP A 1014 7.92 10.12 5.87
N LEU A 1015 8.10 11.27 5.20
CA LEU A 1015 9.32 11.57 4.42
C LEU A 1015 10.57 11.73 5.29
N ASN A 1016 10.41 11.91 6.60
CA ASN A 1016 11.50 11.82 7.58
C ASN A 1016 11.72 10.37 8.07
N GLU A 1017 11.16 9.40 7.37
CA GLU A 1017 11.20 7.97 7.65
C GLU A 1017 10.65 7.57 9.04
N THR A 1018 9.82 8.43 9.63
CA THR A 1018 9.19 8.19 10.93
C THR A 1018 7.97 7.31 10.72
N THR A 1019 7.97 6.11 11.31
CA THR A 1019 6.86 5.17 11.20
C THR A 1019 5.91 5.32 12.39
N GLY A 1020 4.64 5.62 12.12
CA GLY A 1020 3.58 5.67 13.11
C GLY A 1020 2.74 4.39 13.14
N PHE A 1021 2.41 3.91 14.34
CA PHE A 1021 1.29 3.00 14.58
C PHE A 1021 0.30 3.73 15.48
N ILE A 1022 -0.79 4.19 14.88
CA ILE A 1022 -1.71 5.18 15.44
C ILE A 1022 -2.98 4.47 15.90
N ILE A 1023 -3.35 4.67 17.17
CA ILE A 1023 -4.57 4.09 17.77
C ILE A 1023 -5.37 5.19 18.45
N TYR A 1024 -6.60 5.41 17.99
CA TYR A 1024 -7.54 6.22 18.75
C TYR A 1024 -8.99 5.89 18.43
N GLY A 1025 -9.81 6.03 19.44
CA GLY A 1025 -11.26 6.05 19.33
C GLY A 1025 -11.81 7.45 19.09
N TYR A 1026 -13.05 7.55 18.64
CA TYR A 1026 -13.76 8.83 18.62
C TYR A 1026 -13.88 9.37 20.07
N THR A 1027 -14.16 8.48 21.02
CA THR A 1027 -14.11 8.76 22.46
C THR A 1027 -12.90 8.13 23.17
N ALA A 1028 -12.68 8.58 24.41
CA ALA A 1028 -11.70 7.99 25.32
C ALA A 1028 -12.02 6.53 25.70
N GLU A 1029 -13.31 6.17 25.72
CA GLU A 1029 -13.75 4.79 25.98
C GLU A 1029 -13.42 3.88 24.79
N ASP A 1030 -13.74 4.32 23.58
CA ASP A 1030 -13.39 3.62 22.33
C ASP A 1030 -11.88 3.41 22.21
N THR A 1031 -11.08 4.43 22.54
CA THR A 1031 -9.60 4.34 22.54
C THR A 1031 -9.10 3.23 23.48
N TYR A 1032 -9.68 3.14 24.68
CA TYR A 1032 -9.31 2.11 25.64
C TYR A 1032 -9.65 0.71 25.13
N TYR A 1033 -10.83 0.54 24.54
CA TYR A 1033 -11.28 -0.76 24.04
C TYR A 1033 -10.59 -1.19 22.74
N ALA A 1034 -10.21 -0.27 21.87
CA ALA A 1034 -9.33 -0.57 20.74
C ALA A 1034 -7.98 -1.12 21.21
N CYS A 1035 -7.38 -0.51 22.24
CA CYS A 1035 -6.17 -1.04 22.87
C CYS A 1035 -6.40 -2.40 23.53
N TYR A 1036 -7.59 -2.63 24.10
CA TYR A 1036 -7.97 -3.93 24.68
C TYR A 1036 -8.10 -5.01 23.59
N ALA A 1037 -8.70 -4.71 22.44
CA ALA A 1037 -8.78 -5.61 21.29
C ALA A 1037 -7.40 -5.99 20.75
N LEU A 1038 -6.49 -5.02 20.59
CA LEU A 1038 -5.09 -5.26 20.19
C LEU A 1038 -4.36 -6.19 21.16
N ARG A 1039 -4.56 -5.99 22.47
CA ARG A 1039 -4.05 -6.91 23.50
C ARG A 1039 -4.72 -8.29 23.44
N GLY A 1040 -5.99 -8.33 23.05
CA GLY A 1040 -6.83 -9.51 22.96
C GLY A 1040 -6.69 -10.31 21.66
N GLY A 1041 -5.68 -10.02 20.84
CA GLY A 1041 -5.37 -10.81 19.64
C GLY A 1041 -5.48 -10.03 18.33
N LEU A 1042 -6.14 -8.86 18.30
CA LEU A 1042 -6.24 -8.05 17.07
C LEU A 1042 -4.85 -7.72 16.49
N LEU A 1043 -3.82 -7.52 17.34
CA LEU A 1043 -2.44 -7.29 16.90
C LEU A 1043 -1.86 -8.48 16.11
N ASP A 1044 -2.27 -9.71 16.44
CA ASP A 1044 -1.84 -10.90 15.68
C ASP A 1044 -2.67 -11.07 14.41
N TRP A 1045 -3.95 -10.71 14.45
CA TRP A 1045 -4.81 -10.67 13.27
C TRP A 1045 -4.31 -9.74 12.16
N LEU A 1046 -3.58 -8.66 12.50
CA LEU A 1046 -2.96 -7.78 11.50
C LEU A 1046 -1.99 -8.51 10.53
N GLN A 1047 -1.59 -9.74 10.83
CA GLN A 1047 -0.80 -10.58 9.91
C GLN A 1047 -1.63 -11.21 8.78
N TYR A 1048 -2.95 -11.10 8.87
CA TYR A 1048 -3.90 -11.73 7.96
C TYR A 1048 -4.82 -10.71 7.28
N VAL A 1049 -4.60 -9.41 7.52
CA VAL A 1049 -5.21 -8.36 6.68
C VAL A 1049 -4.56 -8.39 5.30
N GLN A 1050 -5.29 -7.89 4.31
CA GLN A 1050 -4.78 -7.85 2.94
C GLN A 1050 -3.57 -6.89 2.85
N PRO A 1051 -2.54 -7.22 2.05
CA PRO A 1051 -1.47 -6.29 1.75
C PRO A 1051 -1.99 -4.95 1.20
N GLY A 1052 -1.36 -3.85 1.61
CA GLY A 1052 -1.82 -2.48 1.30
C GLY A 1052 -2.88 -1.92 2.25
N THR A 1053 -3.36 -2.69 3.23
CA THR A 1053 -4.28 -2.18 4.28
C THR A 1053 -3.49 -1.34 5.29
N THR A 1054 -3.62 -0.02 5.22
CA THR A 1054 -2.93 0.92 6.13
C THR A 1054 -3.78 1.24 7.36
N SER A 1055 -5.09 1.04 7.29
CA SER A 1055 -6.04 1.48 8.31
C SER A 1055 -7.19 0.49 8.48
N ILE A 1056 -7.60 0.25 9.72
CA ILE A 1056 -8.83 -0.47 10.06
C ILE A 1056 -9.73 0.39 10.93
N ILE A 1057 -11.04 0.32 10.66
CA ILE A 1057 -12.07 0.91 11.53
C ILE A 1057 -12.67 -0.23 12.35
N LEU A 1058 -12.53 -0.10 13.67
CA LEU A 1058 -13.03 -1.04 14.65
C LEU A 1058 -14.34 -0.52 15.24
N GLU A 1059 -15.41 -1.27 15.06
CA GLU A 1059 -16.67 -1.12 15.77
C GLU A 1059 -16.64 -1.85 17.11
N ILE A 1060 -17.22 -1.24 18.14
CA ILE A 1060 -17.24 -1.73 19.51
C ILE A 1060 -18.69 -1.73 20.00
N ASP A 1061 -19.26 -2.91 20.29
CA ASP A 1061 -20.63 -3.01 20.80
C ASP A 1061 -20.65 -3.02 22.35
N TYR A 1062 -21.33 -2.04 22.93
CA TYR A 1062 -21.53 -1.83 24.37
C TYR A 1062 -22.86 -2.39 24.93
N ASN A 1063 -23.65 -3.11 24.14
CA ASN A 1063 -24.95 -3.68 24.53
C ASN A 1063 -24.81 -4.73 25.64
N ASP A 1064 -23.82 -5.61 25.53
CA ASP A 1064 -23.47 -6.59 26.57
C ASP A 1064 -22.39 -6.01 27.48
N LEU A 1065 -22.76 -5.70 28.72
CA LEU A 1065 -21.86 -5.11 29.73
C LEU A 1065 -20.75 -6.10 30.14
N HIS A 1066 -19.62 -6.00 29.43
CA HIS A 1066 -18.30 -6.62 29.61
C HIS A 1066 -18.22 -8.17 29.59
N PRO A 1067 -17.36 -8.77 28.73
CA PRO A 1067 -16.56 -8.10 27.70
C PRO A 1067 -17.46 -7.54 26.57
N VAL A 1068 -17.06 -6.40 26.02
CA VAL A 1068 -17.69 -5.80 24.84
C VAL A 1068 -17.37 -6.64 23.61
N GLU A 1069 -18.18 -6.55 22.56
CA GLU A 1069 -17.94 -7.24 21.30
C GLU A 1069 -17.19 -6.33 20.33
N PHE A 1070 -16.34 -6.94 19.49
CA PHE A 1070 -15.50 -6.23 18.53
C PHE A 1070 -15.83 -6.67 17.12
N HIS A 1071 -15.96 -5.72 16.21
CA HIS A 1071 -16.16 -5.98 14.79
C HIS A 1071 -15.24 -5.07 13.98
N VAL A 1072 -14.34 -5.64 13.17
CA VAL A 1072 -13.58 -4.84 12.19
C VAL A 1072 -14.56 -4.43 11.10
N ALA A 1073 -15.07 -3.21 11.18
CA ALA A 1073 -16.04 -2.66 10.24
C ALA A 1073 -15.42 -2.40 8.87
N GLU A 1074 -14.17 -1.94 8.85
CA GLU A 1074 -13.46 -1.63 7.60
C GLU A 1074 -11.99 -2.02 7.67
N ALA A 1075 -11.46 -2.44 6.53
CA ALA A 1075 -10.03 -2.56 6.27
C ALA A 1075 -9.72 -1.83 4.95
N VAL A 1076 -9.07 -0.66 5.06
CA VAL A 1076 -8.86 0.26 3.94
C VAL A 1076 -7.39 0.61 3.74
N GLY A 1077 -7.02 0.78 2.48
CA GLY A 1077 -5.87 1.55 2.04
C GLY A 1077 -6.34 2.73 1.19
N LEU A 1078 -5.40 3.49 0.60
CA LEU A 1078 -5.65 4.76 -0.09
C LEU A 1078 -6.86 4.75 -1.03
N PHE A 1079 -7.02 3.71 -1.84
CA PHE A 1079 -8.11 3.60 -2.83
C PHE A 1079 -8.82 2.25 -2.82
N THR A 1080 -8.43 1.34 -1.93
CA THR A 1080 -9.02 -0.01 -1.83
C THR A 1080 -9.65 -0.23 -0.46
N GLU A 1081 -10.90 -0.66 -0.47
CA GLU A 1081 -11.52 -1.37 0.64
C GLU A 1081 -11.33 -2.87 0.44
N CYS A 1082 -11.10 -3.62 1.52
CA CYS A 1082 -11.01 -5.08 1.47
C CYS A 1082 -11.78 -5.72 2.63
N THR A 1083 -12.15 -6.99 2.44
CA THR A 1083 -12.80 -7.79 3.50
C THR A 1083 -11.80 -8.44 4.45
N GLY A 1084 -10.50 -8.23 4.23
CA GLY A 1084 -9.44 -9.05 4.80
C GLY A 1084 -9.34 -10.44 4.13
N PHE A 1085 -8.41 -11.26 4.62
CA PHE A 1085 -8.29 -12.69 4.28
C PHE A 1085 -8.18 -13.02 2.77
N GLU A 1086 -7.53 -12.13 2.02
CA GLU A 1086 -7.23 -12.28 0.59
C GLU A 1086 -8.46 -12.37 -0.34
N THR A 1087 -9.61 -11.83 0.07
CA THR A 1087 -10.82 -11.78 -0.77
C THR A 1087 -11.52 -10.41 -0.69
N ASN A 1088 -12.34 -10.08 -1.69
CA ASN A 1088 -13.21 -8.90 -1.65
C ASN A 1088 -14.67 -9.23 -1.30
N PHE A 1089 -15.05 -10.52 -1.29
CA PHE A 1089 -16.42 -10.98 -1.05
C PHE A 1089 -16.47 -12.26 -0.19
N LYS A 1090 -17.62 -12.56 0.44
CA LYS A 1090 -17.95 -13.80 1.19
C LYS A 1090 -18.00 -15.06 0.31
N THR A 1091 -16.94 -15.33 -0.40
CA THR A 1091 -16.79 -16.57 -1.16
C THR A 1091 -16.47 -17.73 -0.22
N SER A 1092 -16.46 -18.96 -0.74
CA SER A 1092 -15.94 -20.11 0.02
C SER A 1092 -14.51 -19.88 0.51
N ASP A 1093 -13.72 -19.14 -0.27
CA ASP A 1093 -12.31 -18.89 0.02
C ASP A 1093 -12.15 -17.94 1.20
N TYR A 1094 -13.00 -16.91 1.31
CA TYR A 1094 -13.05 -16.02 2.49
C TYR A 1094 -13.17 -16.84 3.78
N TYR A 1095 -14.19 -17.71 3.87
CA TYR A 1095 -14.45 -18.47 5.09
C TYR A 1095 -13.32 -19.46 5.40
N MET A 1096 -12.71 -20.07 4.38
CA MET A 1096 -11.56 -20.96 4.56
C MET A 1096 -10.33 -20.18 5.08
N ASN A 1097 -10.05 -19.02 4.49
CA ASN A 1097 -8.91 -18.18 4.86
C ASN A 1097 -9.10 -17.58 6.27
N HIS A 1098 -10.30 -17.09 6.58
CA HIS A 1098 -10.66 -16.63 7.93
C HIS A 1098 -10.53 -17.76 8.97
N GLU A 1099 -11.03 -18.97 8.68
CA GLU A 1099 -10.89 -20.10 9.62
C GLU A 1099 -9.43 -20.51 9.79
N ALA A 1100 -8.61 -20.44 8.73
CA ALA A 1100 -7.17 -20.69 8.81
C ALA A 1100 -6.44 -19.62 9.65
N ALA A 1101 -6.76 -18.35 9.44
CA ALA A 1101 -6.24 -17.23 10.21
C ALA A 1101 -6.62 -17.35 11.70
N LEU A 1102 -7.90 -17.61 12.01
CA LEU A 1102 -8.38 -17.85 13.37
C LEU A 1102 -7.58 -18.96 14.06
N LYS A 1103 -7.45 -20.13 13.42
CA LYS A 1103 -6.66 -21.26 13.95
C LYS A 1103 -5.20 -20.89 14.16
N ALA A 1104 -4.63 -20.07 13.29
CA ALA A 1104 -3.24 -19.65 13.40
C ALA A 1104 -3.05 -18.68 14.57
N VAL A 1105 -3.95 -17.71 14.76
CA VAL A 1105 -3.98 -16.79 15.91
C VAL A 1105 -4.16 -17.58 17.21
N GLU A 1106 -5.14 -18.48 17.28
CA GLU A 1106 -5.36 -19.35 18.45
C GLU A 1106 -4.13 -20.21 18.76
N SER A 1107 -3.54 -20.83 17.74
CA SER A 1107 -2.33 -21.65 17.89
C SER A 1107 -1.14 -20.82 18.36
N ASN A 1108 -0.98 -19.59 17.85
CA ASN A 1108 0.08 -18.69 18.28
C ASN A 1108 -0.15 -18.27 19.74
N ALA A 1109 -1.38 -17.93 20.12
CA ALA A 1109 -1.75 -17.58 21.48
C ALA A 1109 -1.47 -18.73 22.46
N ASP A 1110 -1.75 -19.98 22.08
CA ASP A 1110 -1.43 -21.16 22.89
C ASP A 1110 0.07 -21.36 23.06
N LYS A 1111 0.86 -21.22 21.98
CA LYS A 1111 2.33 -21.32 22.03
C LYS A 1111 2.94 -20.27 22.95
N LEU A 1112 2.42 -19.05 22.89
CA LEU A 1112 2.86 -17.92 23.72
C LEU A 1112 2.30 -17.97 25.14
N GLY A 1113 1.34 -18.86 25.43
CA GLY A 1113 0.68 -18.96 26.73
C GLY A 1113 -0.22 -17.77 27.05
N VAL A 1114 -0.77 -17.11 26.04
CA VAL A 1114 -1.63 -15.91 26.14
C VAL A 1114 -3.07 -16.15 25.69
N CYS A 1115 -3.47 -17.39 25.39
CA CYS A 1115 -4.82 -17.75 24.96
C CYS A 1115 -5.94 -17.27 25.89
N TYR A 1116 -5.68 -17.11 27.20
CA TYR A 1116 -6.64 -16.55 28.15
C TYR A 1116 -6.94 -15.05 27.97
N LYS A 1117 -6.18 -14.35 27.10
CA LYS A 1117 -6.38 -12.94 26.75
C LYS A 1117 -7.25 -12.77 25.51
N LEU A 1118 -7.47 -13.83 24.72
CA LEU A 1118 -8.19 -13.75 23.46
C LEU A 1118 -9.60 -13.17 23.67
N VAL A 1119 -9.98 -12.28 22.76
CA VAL A 1119 -11.34 -11.73 22.64
C VAL A 1119 -11.90 -12.14 21.29
N ASP A 1120 -13.23 -12.24 21.21
CA ASP A 1120 -13.91 -12.50 19.95
C ASP A 1120 -13.84 -11.22 19.10
N ILE A 1121 -13.35 -11.36 17.88
CA ILE A 1121 -13.25 -10.28 16.89
C ILE A 1121 -13.95 -10.76 15.64
N GLU A 1122 -15.09 -10.17 15.36
CA GLU A 1122 -15.79 -10.36 14.10
C GLU A 1122 -15.16 -9.47 13.01
N TRP A 1123 -15.34 -9.87 11.76
CA TRP A 1123 -14.78 -9.18 10.61
C TRP A 1123 -15.90 -8.83 9.63
N CYS A 1124 -15.85 -7.61 9.12
CA CYS A 1124 -16.68 -7.24 7.99
C CYS A 1124 -16.31 -8.14 6.84
N ALA A 1125 -17.32 -8.80 6.32
CA ALA A 1125 -17.09 -9.95 5.48
C ALA A 1125 -17.44 -9.67 4.02
N GLN A 1126 -17.93 -8.47 3.68
CA GLN A 1126 -18.15 -8.00 2.30
C GLN A 1126 -17.64 -6.56 2.19
N VAL A 1127 -16.99 -6.21 1.07
CA VAL A 1127 -16.87 -4.80 0.69
C VAL A 1127 -18.28 -4.24 0.76
N HIS A 1128 -18.48 -3.15 1.48
CA HIS A 1128 -19.78 -2.52 1.55
C HIS A 1128 -20.16 -2.11 0.12
N PRO A 1129 -21.07 -2.85 -0.55
CA PRO A 1129 -21.65 -2.31 -1.76
C PRO A 1129 -22.42 -1.08 -1.29
N ASP A 1130 -22.38 -0.01 -2.07
CA ASP A 1130 -23.20 1.17 -1.80
C ASP A 1130 -24.66 0.72 -1.52
N PRO A 1131 -25.29 1.14 -0.40
CA PRO A 1131 -26.50 0.47 0.14
C PRO A 1131 -27.74 0.38 -0.77
#